data_AF-A0A9K3M129-F1
#
_entry.id   AF-A0A9K3M129-F1
#
_cell.length_a   1.000
_cell.length_b   1.000
_cell.length_c   1.000
_cell.angle_alpha   90.00
_cell.angle_beta   90.00
_cell.angle_gamma   90.00
#
_symmetry.space_group_name_H-M   'P 1'
#
loop_
_entity.id
_entity.type
_entity.pdbx_description
1 polymer ?
#
loop_
_entity_poly.entity_id
_entity_poly.type
_entity_poly.pdbx_seq_one_letter_code
_entity_poly.pdbx_strand_id
1 'polypeptide(L)'
;MTDDKTSLITILSSDHGRLRREQRDIRKRDLQKALKYGSRQLSWGQRYMIKYDGIVFITDKTCRKEVTAFPAPMDLAPVDDKSYTEHEGAKEVIEKKPEMCSSHTVLVIDTSGSMKTHDIKLHRDRQVAAFTTVALEYVAEQLFNESANNRDVVSLIEFNNRAQIVFEREPVSWILFNKLLKRRDIEKRFVDREYGRVTDSIHYDSNYLPALEEAEKILQKGFHDDCALSLFFISDGSPTDAGHLGITPMAAGRMMKEKVSAIAVRFVDHINMSFVGFGNSYLDFSSLESICKAANEAAGIELATFFYCDKLAHSVGTAVTSLASSTMLTKTALMTGGRLTKKNMRTDIISEANTDASQWDFFLIIGHYAYHPETEDFVPFGGLPPGAFTEENREEVQTMIKCNAYPPWLALNKAHCGTGAERVAFRCQLADGPTSMKFRLGHLVAKETLRTDRIDELISFHKSFCETQSLAAHLANQFNKRLRGLPNYSRETTPRVSFLKCTVLLLDDPQWPGGERGVLVEKQLDTVKFGWRKWNNNFGGVDGQIMHRPMDVTYELAQLHVPPTEMIEEESELDSDEDDDEDLFETSSKSSDSIMDTCSEDQFSPSDYLQAFSHFTYLFTNKRLLVCDLQGVYNTDMVPPTFELSDPAIHYRSKSKGSEKTMVYGRTDRGHSGITKFFNTHKCTDICKILQLSQKKQKWRKEWHRNFTEDMKNNFGF
;
A
#
# COMPACT_ATOMS: atom_id res chain seq x y z
N MET A 1 -2.61 7.67 47.86
CA MET A 1 -1.82 8.24 48.98
C MET A 1 -1.09 9.48 48.48
N THR A 2 -1.41 10.66 49.00
CA THR A 2 -0.85 11.95 48.58
C THR A 2 0.60 12.12 49.04
N ASP A 3 1.45 12.52 48.10
CA ASP A 3 2.92 12.60 48.17
C ASP A 3 3.41 13.89 48.87
N ASP A 4 2.88 14.19 50.07
CA ASP A 4 3.11 15.45 50.82
C ASP A 4 4.54 15.59 51.38
N LYS A 5 5.33 14.51 51.42
CA LYS A 5 6.72 14.57 51.93
C LYS A 5 7.73 15.03 50.87
N THR A 6 7.34 15.10 49.60
CA THR A 6 8.28 15.38 48.49
C THR A 6 8.38 16.88 48.20
N SER A 7 7.35 17.65 48.52
CA SER A 7 7.35 19.12 48.53
C SER A 7 8.27 19.73 49.59
N LEU A 8 8.60 18.98 50.65
CA LEU A 8 9.51 19.40 51.74
C LEU A 8 10.99 19.46 51.32
N ILE A 9 11.36 18.90 50.17
CA ILE A 9 12.75 18.93 49.67
C ILE A 9 13.06 20.34 49.16
N THR A 10 13.86 21.08 49.92
CA THR A 10 14.30 22.43 49.55
C THR A 10 15.50 22.36 48.60
N ILE A 11 15.27 22.67 47.31
CA ILE A 11 16.32 22.86 46.30
C ILE A 11 16.20 24.23 45.63
N LEU A 12 17.35 24.88 45.50
CA LEU A 12 17.51 26.14 44.77
C LEU A 12 17.71 25.84 43.28
N SER A 13 17.04 26.58 42.40
CA SER A 13 17.32 26.52 40.96
C SER A 13 18.21 27.70 40.58
N SER A 14 19.33 27.42 39.91
CA SER A 14 20.04 28.48 39.17
C SER A 14 19.12 29.07 38.09
N ASP A 15 19.39 30.29 37.63
CA ASP A 15 18.63 30.92 36.55
C ASP A 15 18.70 30.06 35.27
N HIS A 16 19.87 29.48 35.00
CA HIS A 16 20.04 28.51 33.92
C HIS A 16 19.17 27.26 34.11
N GLY A 17 19.18 26.64 35.29
CA GLY A 17 18.39 25.44 35.56
C GLY A 17 16.87 25.69 35.47
N ARG A 18 16.41 26.83 36.00
CA ARG A 18 15.02 27.26 35.91
C ARG A 18 14.59 27.46 34.46
N LEU A 19 15.37 28.22 33.68
CA LEU A 19 15.13 28.44 32.26
C LEU A 19 15.06 27.12 31.48
N ARG A 20 15.97 26.18 31.75
CA ARG A 20 15.97 24.85 31.09
C ARG A 20 14.73 24.03 31.43
N ARG A 21 14.25 24.08 32.67
CA ARG A 21 13.03 23.40 33.08
C ARG A 21 11.79 24.00 32.41
N GLU A 22 11.70 25.33 32.36
CA GLU A 22 10.60 26.04 31.67
C GLU A 22 10.57 25.73 30.17
N GLN A 23 11.74 25.75 29.50
CA GLN A 23 11.87 25.41 28.07
C GLN A 23 11.42 23.97 27.75
N ARG A 24 11.59 23.04 28.70
CA ARG A 24 11.38 21.60 28.50
C ARG A 24 10.12 21.05 29.13
N ASP A 25 9.30 21.93 29.73
CA ASP A 25 8.09 21.58 30.49
C ASP A 25 8.35 20.62 31.66
N ILE A 26 9.51 20.74 32.30
CA ILE A 26 9.91 19.91 33.45
C ILE A 26 9.52 20.62 34.74
N ARG A 27 8.67 19.99 35.57
CA ARG A 27 8.18 20.63 36.79
C ARG A 27 9.27 20.60 37.86
N LYS A 28 9.29 21.61 38.72
CA LYS A 28 10.18 21.62 39.90
C LYS A 28 9.92 20.40 40.82
N ARG A 29 8.69 19.89 40.80
CA ARG A 29 8.31 18.68 41.53
C ARG A 29 9.03 17.43 41.01
N ASP A 30 9.31 17.36 39.72
CA ASP A 30 10.03 16.22 39.12
C ASP A 30 11.50 16.22 39.59
N LEU A 31 12.12 17.39 39.72
CA LEU A 31 13.42 17.56 40.36
C LEU A 31 13.41 17.11 41.83
N GLN A 32 12.37 17.46 42.60
CA GLN A 32 12.25 17.04 44.00
C GLN A 32 12.08 15.52 44.13
N LYS A 33 11.27 14.91 43.26
CA LYS A 33 11.12 13.44 43.18
C LYS A 33 12.44 12.78 42.76
N ALA A 34 13.15 13.35 41.77
CA ALA A 34 14.44 12.86 41.33
C ALA A 34 15.49 12.88 42.45
N LEU A 35 15.54 13.95 43.24
CA LEU A 35 16.41 13.98 44.43
C LEU A 35 16.06 12.89 45.44
N LYS A 36 14.78 12.56 45.59
CA LYS A 36 14.31 11.61 46.60
C LYS A 36 14.48 10.14 46.16
N TYR A 37 14.18 9.85 44.90
CA TYR A 37 14.01 8.50 44.38
C TYR A 37 14.91 8.17 43.18
N GLY A 38 15.58 9.17 42.60
CA GLY A 38 16.41 9.01 41.41
C GLY A 38 17.77 8.37 41.68
N SER A 39 18.32 7.73 40.65
CA SER A 39 19.65 7.16 40.68
C SER A 39 20.71 8.25 40.51
N ARG A 40 21.68 8.30 41.43
CA ARG A 40 22.71 9.34 41.49
C ARG A 40 24.05 8.81 41.03
N GLN A 41 24.75 9.60 40.20
CA GLN A 41 26.10 9.33 39.72
C GLN A 41 26.94 10.61 39.78
N LEU A 42 28.24 10.49 40.04
CA LEU A 42 29.15 11.63 39.95
C LEU A 42 29.32 12.03 38.48
N SER A 43 29.31 13.34 38.23
CA SER A 43 29.55 13.96 36.93
C SER A 43 30.72 14.95 37.04
N TRP A 44 31.25 15.34 35.88
CA TRP A 44 32.39 16.26 35.76
C TRP A 44 32.22 17.54 36.61
N GLY A 45 33.30 17.99 37.26
CA GLY A 45 33.32 19.18 38.11
C GLY A 45 32.73 19.00 39.52
N GLN A 46 32.83 17.80 40.12
CA GLN A 46 32.26 17.44 41.43
C GLN A 46 30.73 17.64 41.50
N ARG A 47 30.03 17.51 40.38
CA ARG A 47 28.57 17.65 40.31
C ARG A 47 27.90 16.29 40.42
N TYR A 48 26.61 16.28 40.80
CA TYR A 48 25.81 15.07 40.77
C TYR A 48 24.88 15.07 39.57
N MET A 49 24.87 13.96 38.84
CA MET A 49 23.88 13.63 37.83
C MET A 49 22.84 12.70 38.46
N ILE A 50 21.57 13.07 38.34
CA ILE A 50 20.45 12.35 38.95
C ILE A 50 19.48 11.98 37.85
N LYS A 51 19.24 10.68 37.64
CA LYS A 51 18.28 10.17 36.66
C LYS A 51 17.00 9.73 37.35
N TYR A 52 15.86 10.19 36.87
CA TYR A 52 14.55 9.79 37.38
C TYR A 52 13.48 10.01 36.32
N ASP A 53 12.65 9.00 36.08
CA ASP A 53 11.48 9.08 35.19
C ASP A 53 11.80 9.63 33.79
N GLY A 54 12.88 9.14 33.18
CA GLY A 54 13.32 9.60 31.87
C GLY A 54 13.87 11.03 31.84
N ILE A 55 14.21 11.63 32.98
CA ILE A 55 14.81 12.98 33.07
C ILE A 55 16.15 12.91 33.81
N VAL A 56 17.14 13.65 33.31
CA VAL A 56 18.45 13.87 33.92
C VAL A 56 18.50 15.27 34.53
N PHE A 57 18.80 15.33 35.83
CA PHE A 57 19.06 16.56 36.56
C PHE A 57 20.54 16.64 36.93
N ILE A 58 21.15 17.80 36.73
CA ILE A 58 22.51 18.08 37.21
C ILE A 58 22.42 19.06 38.37
N THR A 59 22.98 18.68 39.51
CA THR A 59 23.10 19.53 40.69
C THR A 59 24.55 19.85 41.00
N ASP A 60 24.74 20.84 41.86
CA ASP A 60 26.03 21.11 42.48
C ASP A 60 26.49 19.95 43.38
N LYS A 61 27.71 20.07 43.92
CA LYS A 61 28.33 19.07 44.81
C LYS A 61 27.54 18.79 46.09
N THR A 62 26.63 19.68 46.48
CA THR A 62 25.84 19.53 47.71
C THR A 62 24.45 18.96 47.45
N CYS A 63 24.05 18.77 46.18
CA CYS A 63 22.69 18.45 45.76
C CYS A 63 21.62 19.45 46.25
N ARG A 64 22.03 20.68 46.62
CA ARG A 64 21.11 21.74 47.09
C ARG A 64 20.81 22.78 46.03
N LYS A 65 21.57 22.80 44.92
CA LYS A 65 21.37 23.72 43.80
C LYS A 65 21.33 22.99 42.47
N GLU A 66 20.24 23.16 41.74
CA GLU A 66 20.09 22.72 40.35
C GLU A 66 20.93 23.60 39.43
N VAL A 67 21.70 22.94 38.56
CA VAL A 67 22.51 23.53 37.49
C VAL A 67 21.76 23.47 36.17
N THR A 68 21.23 22.31 35.80
CA THR A 68 20.48 22.10 34.54
C THR A 68 19.63 20.82 34.63
N ALA A 69 18.63 20.69 33.73
CA ALA A 69 17.76 19.51 33.64
C ALA A 69 17.42 19.23 32.17
N PHE A 70 17.50 17.99 31.72
CA PHE A 70 17.18 17.57 30.34
C PHE A 70 16.57 16.16 30.31
N PRO A 71 15.71 15.84 29.33
CA PRO A 71 15.27 14.47 29.09
C PRO A 71 16.47 13.52 28.96
N ALA A 72 16.39 12.35 29.59
CA ALA A 72 17.39 11.31 29.44
C ALA A 72 17.47 10.90 27.95
N PRO A 73 18.68 10.64 27.42
CA PRO A 73 18.79 10.04 26.09
C PRO A 73 17.99 8.73 26.08
N MET A 74 17.13 8.55 25.08
CA MET A 74 16.45 7.26 24.90
C MET A 74 17.50 6.18 24.64
N ASP A 75 17.28 5.02 25.25
CA ASP A 75 18.09 3.83 25.03
C ASP A 75 17.89 3.33 23.60
N LEU A 76 18.93 2.68 23.07
CA LEU A 76 18.86 2.02 21.77
C LEU A 76 17.98 0.77 21.88
N ALA A 77 17.27 0.43 20.81
CA ALA A 77 16.54 -0.82 20.71
C ALA A 77 17.52 -2.01 20.80
N PRO A 78 17.19 -3.09 21.53
CA PRO A 78 18.00 -4.29 21.56
C PRO A 78 17.99 -4.92 20.17
N VAL A 79 19.17 -5.21 19.62
CA VAL A 79 19.35 -5.87 18.32
C VAL A 79 20.33 -7.01 18.52
N ASP A 80 19.96 -8.22 18.10
CA ASP A 80 20.82 -9.39 18.12
C ASP A 80 21.67 -9.50 16.84
N ASP A 81 22.70 -10.35 16.88
CA ASP A 81 23.63 -10.54 15.75
C ASP A 81 22.92 -11.06 14.48
N LYS A 82 21.85 -11.85 14.68
CA LYS A 82 21.04 -12.38 13.57
C LYS A 82 20.33 -11.25 12.83
N SER A 83 19.62 -10.39 13.55
CA SER A 83 18.92 -9.23 12.98
C SER A 83 19.88 -8.27 12.29
N TYR A 84 21.09 -8.09 12.84
CA TYR A 84 22.12 -7.29 12.21
C TYR A 84 22.57 -7.89 10.87
N THR A 85 22.80 -9.21 10.83
CA THR A 85 23.21 -9.93 9.61
C THR A 85 22.11 -9.90 8.55
N GLU A 86 20.85 -10.14 8.95
CA GLU A 86 19.68 -10.04 8.06
C GLU A 86 19.53 -8.62 7.48
N HIS A 87 19.77 -7.60 8.30
CA HIS A 87 19.70 -6.20 7.88
C HIS A 87 20.78 -5.82 6.86
N GLU A 88 22.04 -6.15 7.13
CA GLU A 88 23.15 -5.87 6.20
C GLU A 88 22.99 -6.67 4.90
N GLY A 89 22.52 -7.93 5.00
CA GLY A 89 22.20 -8.73 3.83
C GLY A 89 21.05 -8.13 2.98
N ALA A 90 19.98 -7.65 3.61
CA ALA A 90 18.88 -6.98 2.89
C ALA A 90 19.38 -5.73 2.16
N LYS A 91 20.26 -4.96 2.81
CA LYS A 91 20.89 -3.78 2.21
C LYS A 91 21.71 -4.14 0.98
N GLU A 92 22.54 -5.18 1.07
CA GLU A 92 23.33 -5.67 -0.07
C GLU A 92 22.44 -6.11 -1.24
N VAL A 93 21.36 -6.84 -0.95
CA VAL A 93 20.41 -7.27 -1.98
C VAL A 93 19.77 -6.07 -2.66
N ILE A 94 19.29 -5.07 -1.91
CA ILE A 94 18.63 -3.88 -2.49
C ILE A 94 19.60 -3.05 -3.32
N GLU A 95 20.88 -3.01 -2.94
CA GLU A 95 21.91 -2.31 -3.71
C GLU A 95 22.14 -2.98 -5.07
N LYS A 96 22.16 -4.32 -5.13
CA LYS A 96 22.36 -5.07 -6.37
C LYS A 96 21.08 -5.28 -7.18
N LYS A 97 19.91 -5.35 -6.52
CA LYS A 97 18.57 -5.57 -7.08
C LYS A 97 17.60 -4.46 -6.61
N PRO A 98 17.71 -3.22 -7.14
CA PRO A 98 16.88 -2.11 -6.71
C PRO A 98 15.37 -2.35 -6.87
N GLU A 99 14.95 -3.18 -7.81
CA GLU A 99 13.56 -3.59 -8.08
C GLU A 99 12.89 -4.35 -6.93
N MET A 100 13.69 -4.83 -5.97
CA MET A 100 13.18 -5.49 -4.79
C MET A 100 12.67 -4.49 -3.73
N CYS A 101 13.06 -3.23 -3.85
CA CYS A 101 12.57 -2.12 -3.04
C CYS A 101 11.08 -1.88 -3.33
N SER A 102 10.28 -1.62 -2.31
CA SER A 102 8.84 -1.30 -2.47
C SER A 102 8.55 0.17 -2.19
N SER A 103 9.34 0.79 -1.32
CA SER A 103 9.27 2.22 -1.05
C SER A 103 10.64 2.77 -0.69
N HIS A 104 10.89 4.01 -1.11
CA HIS A 104 12.12 4.73 -0.82
C HIS A 104 11.79 6.11 -0.26
N THR A 105 12.11 6.30 1.03
CA THR A 105 11.95 7.57 1.72
C THR A 105 13.28 8.30 1.83
N VAL A 106 13.36 9.53 1.33
CA VAL A 106 14.51 10.40 1.48
C VAL A 106 14.19 11.43 2.56
N LEU A 107 14.87 11.29 3.70
CA LEU A 107 14.82 12.23 4.80
C LEU A 107 15.88 13.32 4.56
N VAL A 108 15.46 14.57 4.52
CA VAL A 108 16.34 15.73 4.36
C VAL A 108 16.20 16.60 5.61
N ILE A 109 17.20 16.56 6.49
CA ILE A 109 17.14 17.17 7.81
C ILE A 109 18.16 18.31 7.91
N ASP A 110 17.65 19.49 8.24
CA ASP A 110 18.46 20.66 8.52
C ASP A 110 19.27 20.47 9.82
N THR A 111 20.57 20.70 9.71
CA THR A 111 21.56 20.59 10.79
C THR A 111 22.29 21.92 11.05
N SER A 112 21.75 23.01 10.53
CA SER A 112 22.23 24.37 10.77
C SER A 112 22.17 24.74 12.26
N GLY A 113 22.91 25.79 12.63
CA GLY A 113 22.98 26.30 13.99
C GLY A 113 21.62 26.74 14.54
N SER A 114 20.72 27.21 13.68
CA SER A 114 19.36 27.61 14.08
C SER A 114 18.50 26.42 14.53
N MET A 115 18.75 25.22 13.99
CA MET A 115 18.15 23.96 14.47
C MET A 115 18.64 23.52 15.86
N LYS A 116 19.71 24.12 16.39
CA LYS A 116 20.18 23.92 17.79
C LYS A 116 19.46 24.81 18.81
N THR A 117 18.43 25.55 18.38
CA THR A 117 17.61 26.36 19.27
C THR A 117 16.82 25.49 20.26
N HIS A 118 16.79 25.90 21.52
CA HIS A 118 16.19 25.13 22.62
C HIS A 118 14.79 25.65 22.97
N ASP A 119 13.88 25.60 21.99
CA ASP A 119 12.53 26.15 22.09
C ASP A 119 11.40 25.13 21.86
N ILE A 120 11.74 23.84 21.88
CA ILE A 120 10.80 22.73 21.75
C ILE A 120 10.67 22.00 23.08
N LYS A 121 9.42 21.76 23.50
CA LYS A 121 9.12 21.03 24.72
C LYS A 121 9.63 19.59 24.64
N LEU A 122 10.04 19.03 25.78
CA LEU A 122 10.49 17.63 25.91
C LEU A 122 11.71 17.21 25.05
N HIS A 123 12.33 18.13 24.32
CA HIS A 123 13.56 17.88 23.57
C HIS A 123 14.65 18.86 23.96
N ARG A 124 15.90 18.52 23.62
CA ARG A 124 17.04 19.40 23.90
C ARG A 124 16.99 20.63 23.00
N ASP A 125 16.80 20.40 21.71
CA ASP A 125 16.81 21.37 20.61
C ASP A 125 15.98 20.81 19.43
N ARG A 126 15.79 21.61 18.38
CA ARG A 126 14.95 21.25 17.22
C ARG A 126 15.49 20.06 16.45
N GLN A 127 16.80 19.98 16.28
CA GLN A 127 17.47 18.86 15.61
C GLN A 127 17.23 17.53 16.36
N VAL A 128 17.42 17.52 17.68
CA VAL A 128 17.14 16.36 18.53
C VAL A 128 15.68 15.95 18.45
N ALA A 129 14.76 16.91 18.38
CA ALA A 129 13.34 16.63 18.19
C ALA A 129 13.09 15.94 16.83
N ALA A 130 13.61 16.50 15.73
CA ALA A 130 13.45 15.93 14.40
C ALA A 130 13.91 14.46 14.32
N PHE A 131 15.14 14.15 14.76
CA PHE A 131 15.64 12.77 14.75
C PHE A 131 14.85 11.83 15.67
N THR A 132 14.47 12.32 16.86
CA THR A 132 13.73 11.51 17.84
C THR A 132 12.33 11.18 17.32
N THR A 133 11.62 12.17 16.78
CA THR A 133 10.27 11.97 16.24
C THR A 133 10.28 11.08 15.00
N VAL A 134 11.23 11.25 14.07
CA VAL A 134 11.33 10.35 12.93
C VAL A 134 11.65 8.92 13.38
N ALA A 135 12.55 8.71 14.34
CA ALA A 135 12.83 7.37 14.84
C ALA A 135 11.59 6.72 15.48
N LEU A 136 10.87 7.43 16.35
CA LEU A 136 9.70 6.89 17.05
C LEU A 136 8.48 6.74 16.12
N GLU A 137 8.06 7.83 15.50
CA GLU A 137 6.77 7.92 14.83
C GLU A 137 6.82 7.47 13.37
N TYR A 138 8.00 7.45 12.75
CA TYR A 138 8.17 6.87 11.42
C TYR A 138 8.62 5.41 11.52
N VAL A 139 9.77 5.15 12.13
CA VAL A 139 10.37 3.81 12.08
C VAL A 139 9.69 2.86 13.07
N ALA A 140 9.61 3.22 14.36
CA ALA A 140 9.08 2.30 15.37
C ALA A 140 7.59 2.00 15.16
N GLU A 141 6.75 3.02 14.92
CA GLU A 141 5.32 2.82 14.64
C GLU A 141 5.08 1.92 13.41
N GLN A 142 5.85 2.09 12.33
CA GLN A 142 5.69 1.23 11.15
C GLN A 142 6.14 -0.22 11.40
N LEU A 143 7.14 -0.43 12.27
CA LEU A 143 7.57 -1.75 12.69
C LEU A 143 6.54 -2.41 13.63
N PHE A 144 5.98 -1.66 14.59
CA PHE A 144 4.95 -2.17 15.50
C PHE A 144 3.66 -2.54 14.77
N ASN A 145 3.28 -1.77 13.75
CA ASN A 145 2.09 -2.01 12.95
C ASN A 145 2.33 -2.96 11.76
N GLU A 146 3.55 -3.49 11.61
CA GLU A 146 3.97 -4.34 10.48
C GLU A 146 3.66 -3.73 9.10
N SER A 147 3.60 -2.40 9.02
CA SER A 147 3.29 -1.65 7.80
C SER A 147 4.52 -1.46 6.92
N ALA A 148 5.72 -1.56 7.50
CA ALA A 148 6.99 -1.52 6.78
C ALA A 148 7.89 -2.71 7.15
N ASN A 149 8.80 -3.07 6.24
CA ASN A 149 9.79 -4.13 6.46
C ASN A 149 11.10 -3.88 5.70
N ASN A 150 11.95 -4.89 5.61
CA ASN A 150 13.26 -4.84 4.94
C ASN A 150 13.24 -4.58 3.42
N ARG A 151 12.08 -4.37 2.79
CA ARG A 151 11.94 -3.88 1.40
C ARG A 151 11.64 -2.39 1.31
N ASP A 152 11.19 -1.78 2.41
CA ASP A 152 11.06 -0.33 2.53
C ASP A 152 12.42 0.22 2.98
N VAL A 153 12.90 1.27 2.33
CA VAL A 153 14.22 1.81 2.60
C VAL A 153 14.20 3.31 2.86
N VAL A 154 15.16 3.76 3.68
CA VAL A 154 15.32 5.15 4.05
C VAL A 154 16.73 5.63 3.69
N SER A 155 16.83 6.77 3.02
CA SER A 155 18.08 7.52 2.88
C SER A 155 18.02 8.76 3.76
N LEU A 156 19.16 9.13 4.35
CA LEU A 156 19.28 10.34 5.17
C LEU A 156 20.28 11.32 4.55
N ILE A 157 19.81 12.53 4.31
CA ILE A 157 20.61 13.70 3.92
C ILE A 157 20.56 14.68 5.08
N GLU A 158 21.73 15.02 5.59
CA GLU A 158 21.90 16.13 6.54
C GLU A 158 22.46 17.32 5.78
N PHE A 159 21.94 18.52 6.05
CA PHE A 159 22.44 19.71 5.36
C PHE A 159 22.61 20.92 6.29
N ASN A 160 23.53 21.78 5.91
CA ASN A 160 23.78 23.10 6.48
C ASN A 160 24.34 24.01 5.36
N ASN A 161 25.62 24.42 5.42
CA ASN A 161 26.30 25.04 4.28
C ASN A 161 26.53 24.07 3.12
N ARG A 162 26.58 22.75 3.39
CA ARG A 162 26.72 21.67 2.42
C ARG A 162 25.65 20.61 2.69
N ALA A 163 25.32 19.82 1.67
CA ALA A 163 24.51 18.62 1.82
C ALA A 163 25.42 17.39 1.92
N GLN A 164 25.17 16.54 2.92
CA GLN A 164 25.89 15.29 3.14
C GLN A 164 24.91 14.13 3.20
N ILE A 165 25.16 13.13 2.37
CA ILE A 165 24.47 11.83 2.44
C ILE A 165 25.08 11.05 3.60
N VAL A 166 24.27 10.74 4.62
CA VAL A 166 24.72 10.00 5.82
C VAL A 166 24.65 8.50 5.58
N PHE A 167 23.56 8.04 4.97
CA PHE A 167 23.40 6.68 4.48
C PHE A 167 22.35 6.65 3.36
N GLU A 168 22.50 5.67 2.47
CA GLU A 168 21.59 5.43 1.36
C GLU A 168 20.85 4.11 1.55
N ARG A 169 19.55 4.10 1.22
CA ARG A 169 18.70 2.90 1.09
C ARG A 169 18.84 1.92 2.25
N GLU A 170 18.81 2.45 3.46
CA GLU A 170 18.90 1.67 4.67
C GLU A 170 17.55 0.97 4.94
N PRO A 171 17.49 -0.38 5.02
CA PRO A 171 16.23 -1.09 5.24
C PRO A 171 15.53 -0.67 6.53
N VAL A 172 14.19 -0.61 6.51
CA VAL A 172 13.42 -0.29 7.72
C VAL A 172 13.51 -1.44 8.73
N SER A 173 14.19 -1.17 9.85
CA SER A 173 14.44 -2.12 10.92
C SER A 173 14.81 -1.41 12.24
N TRP A 174 14.97 -2.17 13.32
CA TRP A 174 15.53 -1.65 14.58
C TRP A 174 17.00 -1.17 14.44
N ILE A 175 17.73 -1.61 13.40
CA ILE A 175 19.08 -1.09 13.09
C ILE A 175 18.96 0.32 12.54
N LEU A 176 18.03 0.59 11.60
CA LEU A 176 17.76 1.94 11.11
C LEU A 176 17.29 2.86 12.25
N PHE A 177 16.38 2.38 13.10
CA PHE A 177 15.94 3.09 14.30
C PHE A 177 17.14 3.53 15.16
N ASN A 178 18.06 2.59 15.44
CA ASN A 178 19.26 2.86 16.20
C ASN A 178 20.24 3.80 15.47
N LYS A 179 20.35 3.73 14.13
CA LYS A 179 21.17 4.66 13.34
C LYS A 179 20.66 6.09 13.49
N LEU A 180 19.34 6.31 13.39
CA LEU A 180 18.71 7.63 13.59
C LEU A 180 18.90 8.15 15.03
N LEU A 181 18.70 7.31 16.05
CA LEU A 181 18.94 7.71 17.44
C LEU A 181 20.41 7.99 17.75
N LYS A 182 21.35 7.32 17.09
CA LYS A 182 22.77 7.65 17.21
C LYS A 182 23.05 9.05 16.66
N ARG A 183 22.40 9.47 15.55
CA ARG A 183 22.57 10.84 14.98
C ARG A 183 22.20 11.93 15.99
N ARG A 184 21.10 11.74 16.74
CA ARG A 184 20.71 12.60 17.88
C ARG A 184 21.86 12.84 18.88
N ASP A 185 22.72 11.85 19.07
CA ASP A 185 23.69 11.78 20.16
C ASP A 185 25.15 12.08 19.74
N ILE A 186 25.43 12.35 18.46
CA ILE A 186 26.80 12.52 17.95
C ILE A 186 27.56 13.68 18.61
N GLU A 187 26.88 14.72 19.09
CA GLU A 187 27.52 15.85 19.79
C GLU A 187 27.73 15.63 21.30
N LYS A 188 27.67 14.38 21.80
CA LYS A 188 28.01 14.07 23.20
C LYS A 188 29.49 14.29 23.57
N ARG A 189 30.36 14.68 22.64
CA ARG A 189 31.66 15.26 23.02
C ARG A 189 31.40 16.67 23.54
N PHE A 190 31.45 16.80 24.87
CA PHE A 190 31.58 18.08 25.58
C PHE A 190 32.79 18.82 25.00
N VAL A 191 32.61 19.59 23.93
CA VAL A 191 33.60 20.56 23.50
C VAL A 191 33.48 21.73 24.48
N ASP A 192 34.61 22.16 25.01
CA ASP A 192 34.68 23.26 25.96
C ASP A 192 33.89 24.47 25.44
N ARG A 193 33.10 25.12 26.32
CA ARG A 193 32.14 26.18 25.89
C ARG A 193 32.81 27.37 25.21
N GLU A 194 34.11 27.54 25.38
CA GLU A 194 34.93 28.52 24.65
C GLU A 194 35.05 28.21 23.15
N TYR A 195 35.19 26.93 22.77
CA TYR A 195 35.24 26.49 21.38
C TYR A 195 33.84 26.34 20.76
N GLY A 196 32.82 26.07 21.57
CA GLY A 196 31.42 25.94 21.12
C GLY A 196 30.90 27.19 20.40
N ARG A 197 31.28 28.39 20.84
CA ARG A 197 30.90 29.65 20.17
C ARG A 197 31.49 29.79 18.76
N VAL A 198 32.68 29.24 18.53
CA VAL A 198 33.35 29.28 17.23
C VAL A 198 32.74 28.21 16.31
N THR A 199 32.45 27.01 16.81
CA THR A 199 31.77 25.97 16.01
C THR A 199 30.33 26.34 15.66
N ASP A 200 29.58 26.95 16.58
CA ASP A 200 28.21 27.42 16.30
C ASP A 200 28.19 28.53 15.23
N SER A 201 29.27 29.30 15.09
CA SER A 201 29.41 30.33 14.05
C SER A 201 29.71 29.79 12.65
N ILE A 202 30.22 28.56 12.52
CA ILE A 202 30.57 27.92 11.23
C ILE A 202 29.36 27.20 10.59
N HIS A 203 28.32 26.90 11.37
CA HIS A 203 27.16 26.12 10.94
C HIS A 203 25.87 26.95 10.77
N TYR A 204 25.93 28.29 10.67
CA TYR A 204 24.73 29.14 10.57
C TYR A 204 23.92 28.96 9.28
N ASP A 205 24.55 28.49 8.21
CA ASP A 205 23.93 28.44 6.89
C ASP A 205 23.01 27.22 6.76
N SER A 206 21.85 27.43 6.14
CA SER A 206 20.86 26.43 5.74
C SER A 206 20.64 26.55 4.24
N ASN A 207 21.42 25.82 3.44
CA ASN A 207 21.35 25.87 1.97
C ASN A 207 20.46 24.74 1.43
N TYR A 208 19.28 25.09 0.93
CA TYR A 208 18.27 24.14 0.46
C TYR A 208 18.63 23.56 -0.91
N LEU A 209 19.22 24.34 -1.82
CA LEU A 209 19.51 23.90 -3.19
C LEU A 209 20.44 22.68 -3.22
N PRO A 210 21.60 22.66 -2.53
CA PRO A 210 22.44 21.47 -2.48
C PRO A 210 21.72 20.25 -1.91
N ALA A 211 20.85 20.46 -0.90
CA ALA A 211 20.10 19.37 -0.28
C ALA A 211 19.06 18.77 -1.23
N LEU A 212 18.36 19.62 -1.99
CA LEU A 212 17.40 19.20 -3.01
C LEU A 212 18.08 18.51 -4.20
N GLU A 213 19.30 18.93 -4.58
CA GLU A 213 20.09 18.29 -5.61
C GLU A 213 20.51 16.87 -5.22
N GLU A 214 20.99 16.67 -3.99
CA GLU A 214 21.33 15.33 -3.50
C GLU A 214 20.08 14.45 -3.33
N ALA A 215 18.95 15.05 -2.91
CA ALA A 215 17.68 14.33 -2.83
C ALA A 215 17.21 13.84 -4.20
N GLU A 216 17.29 14.69 -5.25
CA GLU A 216 16.97 14.32 -6.62
C GLU A 216 17.83 13.15 -7.11
N LYS A 217 19.15 13.19 -6.87
CA LYS A 217 20.09 12.13 -7.26
C LYS A 217 19.75 10.81 -6.59
N ILE A 218 19.47 10.83 -5.28
CA ILE A 218 19.14 9.63 -4.50
C ILE A 218 17.80 9.04 -4.95
N LEU A 219 16.78 9.87 -5.18
CA LEU A 219 15.47 9.42 -5.66
C LEU A 219 15.58 8.77 -7.04
N GLN A 220 16.46 9.26 -7.90
CA GLN A 220 16.67 8.72 -9.24
C GLN A 220 17.48 7.41 -9.24
N LYS A 221 18.44 7.26 -8.31
CA LYS A 221 19.30 6.08 -8.23
C LYS A 221 18.48 4.85 -7.81
N GLY A 222 18.34 3.90 -8.74
CA GLY A 222 17.59 2.65 -8.51
C GLY A 222 16.07 2.82 -8.51
N PHE A 223 15.55 3.87 -9.15
CA PHE A 223 14.12 4.06 -9.35
C PHE A 223 13.54 3.00 -10.29
N HIS A 224 12.32 2.53 -9.99
CA HIS A 224 11.52 1.66 -10.84
C HIS A 224 10.02 1.90 -10.60
N ASP A 225 9.19 1.54 -11.58
CA ASP A 225 7.75 1.88 -11.61
C ASP A 225 6.91 1.26 -10.48
N ASP A 226 7.45 0.24 -9.79
CA ASP A 226 6.77 -0.41 -8.66
C ASP A 226 7.21 0.19 -7.29
N CYS A 227 8.03 1.26 -7.26
CA CYS A 227 8.55 1.87 -6.04
C CYS A 227 7.80 3.13 -5.63
N ALA A 228 7.24 3.15 -4.42
CA ALA A 228 6.66 4.36 -3.85
C ALA A 228 7.76 5.29 -3.30
N LEU A 229 7.83 6.52 -3.79
CA LEU A 229 8.82 7.52 -3.38
C LEU A 229 8.25 8.48 -2.34
N SER A 230 9.10 8.94 -1.44
CA SER A 230 8.72 9.93 -0.41
C SER A 230 9.87 10.87 -0.11
N LEU A 231 9.62 12.18 -0.14
CA LEU A 231 10.59 13.21 0.26
C LEU A 231 10.08 13.89 1.54
N PHE A 232 10.84 13.78 2.63
CA PHE A 232 10.53 14.42 3.90
C PHE A 232 11.58 15.48 4.22
N PHE A 233 11.25 16.75 4.02
CA PHE A 233 12.15 17.88 4.17
C PHE A 233 11.85 18.64 5.46
N ILE A 234 12.81 18.71 6.38
CA ILE A 234 12.66 19.35 7.69
C ILE A 234 13.63 20.51 7.81
N SER A 235 13.13 21.71 8.08
CA SER A 235 13.94 22.92 8.35
C SER A 235 13.15 23.93 9.18
N ASP A 236 13.82 24.93 9.73
CA ASP A 236 13.19 26.05 10.44
C ASP A 236 12.83 27.25 9.54
N GLY A 237 12.92 27.08 8.21
CA GLY A 237 12.22 27.90 7.22
C GLY A 237 13.00 29.04 6.57
N SER A 238 14.23 29.33 7.04
CA SER A 238 15.03 30.47 6.58
C SER A 238 16.26 30.04 5.76
N PRO A 239 16.12 29.79 4.45
CA PRO A 239 17.24 29.39 3.61
C PRO A 239 18.27 30.52 3.45
N THR A 240 19.56 30.17 3.51
CA THR A 240 20.69 31.11 3.34
C THR A 240 21.32 31.05 1.95
N ASP A 241 20.73 30.28 1.02
CA ASP A 241 21.25 30.04 -0.32
C ASP A 241 21.61 31.32 -1.07
N ALA A 242 20.82 32.39 -0.89
CA ALA A 242 21.04 33.68 -1.53
C ALA A 242 22.40 34.30 -1.17
N GLY A 243 22.75 34.25 0.13
CA GLY A 243 24.04 34.74 0.63
C GLY A 243 25.19 33.87 0.14
N HIS A 244 25.00 32.55 0.11
CA HIS A 244 26.01 31.61 -0.37
C HIS A 244 26.31 31.75 -1.86
N LEU A 245 25.28 31.96 -2.68
CA LEU A 245 25.38 32.10 -4.13
C LEU A 245 25.72 33.52 -4.60
N GLY A 246 25.68 34.51 -3.70
CA GLY A 246 25.88 35.92 -4.05
C GLY A 246 24.74 36.50 -4.91
N ILE A 247 23.51 36.01 -4.74
CA ILE A 247 22.32 36.42 -5.50
C ILE A 247 21.23 36.96 -4.57
N THR A 248 20.14 37.49 -5.16
CA THR A 248 19.00 37.98 -4.35
C THR A 248 18.18 36.82 -3.78
N PRO A 249 17.53 36.98 -2.60
CA PRO A 249 16.62 35.99 -2.04
C PRO A 249 15.50 35.56 -3.00
N MET A 250 14.99 36.48 -3.82
CA MET A 250 14.01 36.18 -4.85
C MET A 250 14.56 35.25 -5.94
N ALA A 251 15.80 35.46 -6.38
CA ALA A 251 16.44 34.61 -7.39
C ALA A 251 16.72 33.20 -6.83
N ALA A 252 17.25 33.11 -5.61
CA ALA A 252 17.44 31.82 -4.92
C ALA A 252 16.11 31.09 -4.73
N GLY A 253 15.06 31.80 -4.30
CA GLY A 253 13.70 31.27 -4.17
C GLY A 253 13.15 30.72 -5.49
N ARG A 254 13.42 31.38 -6.62
CA ARG A 254 13.04 30.87 -7.94
C ARG A 254 13.76 29.56 -8.28
N MET A 255 15.06 29.49 -8.06
CA MET A 255 15.84 28.27 -8.32
C MET A 255 15.35 27.08 -7.47
N MET A 256 15.02 27.32 -6.19
CA MET A 256 14.46 26.29 -5.32
C MET A 256 13.12 25.76 -5.84
N LYS A 257 12.23 26.67 -6.29
CA LYS A 257 10.95 26.29 -6.90
C LYS A 257 11.15 25.47 -8.17
N GLU A 258 12.00 25.93 -9.08
CA GLU A 258 12.31 25.23 -10.33
C GLU A 258 12.82 23.81 -10.06
N LYS A 259 13.71 23.65 -9.08
CA LYS A 259 14.25 22.34 -8.68
C LYS A 259 13.16 21.42 -8.11
N VAL A 260 12.35 21.91 -7.17
CA VAL A 260 11.26 21.12 -6.57
C VAL A 260 10.19 20.76 -7.59
N SER A 261 9.81 21.69 -8.46
CA SER A 261 8.89 21.43 -9.57
C SER A 261 9.43 20.36 -10.54
N ALA A 262 10.72 20.37 -10.84
CA ALA A 262 11.34 19.33 -11.67
C ALA A 262 11.27 17.94 -11.03
N ILE A 263 11.52 17.84 -9.71
CA ILE A 263 11.36 16.58 -8.95
C ILE A 263 9.90 16.11 -8.98
N ALA A 264 8.96 17.02 -8.72
CA ALA A 264 7.53 16.75 -8.67
C ALA A 264 6.98 16.22 -10.00
N VAL A 265 7.37 16.84 -11.13
CA VAL A 265 6.96 16.41 -12.47
C VAL A 265 7.59 15.07 -12.85
N ARG A 266 8.89 14.88 -12.54
CA ARG A 266 9.61 13.66 -12.93
C ARG A 266 9.01 12.42 -12.29
N PHE A 267 8.70 12.49 -11.00
CA PHE A 267 8.22 11.34 -10.24
C PHE A 267 6.72 11.43 -9.95
N VAL A 268 5.98 12.19 -10.77
CA VAL A 268 4.59 12.58 -10.47
C VAL A 268 3.82 11.40 -9.92
N ASP A 269 3.72 10.27 -10.64
CA ASP A 269 2.91 9.11 -10.25
C ASP A 269 3.39 8.32 -9.02
N HIS A 270 4.61 8.57 -8.53
CA HIS A 270 5.28 7.75 -7.53
C HIS A 270 5.64 8.51 -6.25
N ILE A 271 5.71 9.85 -6.28
CA ILE A 271 6.25 10.65 -5.17
C ILE A 271 5.18 11.33 -4.31
N ASN A 272 5.40 11.31 -3.00
CA ASN A 272 4.79 12.21 -2.04
C ASN A 272 5.86 13.11 -1.41
N MET A 273 5.56 14.38 -1.21
CA MET A 273 6.50 15.35 -0.64
C MET A 273 5.90 15.98 0.62
N SER A 274 6.71 16.19 1.64
CA SER A 274 6.29 16.80 2.89
C SER A 274 7.37 17.77 3.36
N PHE A 275 6.97 19.03 3.51
CA PHE A 275 7.83 20.12 3.95
C PHE A 275 7.42 20.52 5.36
N VAL A 276 8.33 20.36 6.32
CA VAL A 276 8.06 20.58 7.74
C VAL A 276 8.80 21.81 8.21
N GLY A 277 8.05 22.84 8.58
CA GLY A 277 8.55 24.06 9.21
C GLY A 277 8.64 23.90 10.73
N PHE A 278 9.86 23.96 11.26
CA PHE A 278 10.15 23.75 12.67
C PHE A 278 10.40 25.07 13.41
N GLY A 279 9.44 25.52 14.23
CA GLY A 279 9.69 26.59 15.20
C GLY A 279 8.49 27.48 15.51
N ASN A 280 8.76 28.61 16.15
CA ASN A 280 7.73 29.50 16.69
C ASN A 280 6.92 30.22 15.60
N SER A 281 5.71 30.67 15.93
CA SER A 281 4.76 31.31 15.00
C SER A 281 5.25 32.64 14.41
N TYR A 282 6.36 33.17 14.93
CA TYR A 282 7.01 34.39 14.44
C TYR A 282 8.14 34.13 13.43
N LEU A 283 8.50 32.87 13.17
CA LEU A 283 9.48 32.53 12.13
C LEU A 283 8.83 32.57 10.76
N ASP A 284 9.63 32.95 9.76
CA ASP A 284 9.19 32.98 8.37
C ASP A 284 9.39 31.61 7.71
N PHE A 285 8.28 30.94 7.38
CA PHE A 285 8.26 29.69 6.62
C PHE A 285 7.84 29.90 5.16
N SER A 286 7.76 31.15 4.69
CA SER A 286 7.28 31.50 3.35
C SER A 286 8.03 30.77 2.25
N SER A 287 9.33 30.52 2.43
CA SER A 287 10.16 29.77 1.48
C SER A 287 9.69 28.30 1.36
N LEU A 288 9.48 27.61 2.48
CA LEU A 288 8.97 26.23 2.51
C LEU A 288 7.54 26.13 1.93
N GLU A 289 6.67 27.08 2.27
CA GLU A 289 5.32 27.15 1.69
C GLU A 289 5.38 27.39 0.17
N SER A 290 6.28 28.26 -0.29
CA SER A 290 6.41 28.61 -1.70
C SER A 290 6.88 27.43 -2.54
N ILE A 291 7.85 26.65 -2.05
CA ILE A 291 8.32 25.46 -2.77
C ILE A 291 7.28 24.34 -2.75
N CYS A 292 6.52 24.19 -1.66
CA CYS A 292 5.41 23.25 -1.57
C CYS A 292 4.31 23.58 -2.60
N LYS A 293 3.91 24.85 -2.70
CA LYS A 293 2.94 25.31 -3.70
C LYS A 293 3.45 25.08 -5.13
N ALA A 294 4.72 25.42 -5.40
CA ALA A 294 5.32 25.22 -6.72
C ALA A 294 5.39 23.74 -7.16
N ALA A 295 5.55 22.80 -6.22
CA ALA A 295 5.50 21.37 -6.49
C ALA A 295 4.10 20.96 -7.00
N ASN A 296 3.06 21.38 -6.29
CA ASN A 296 1.67 21.04 -6.60
C ASN A 296 1.18 21.70 -7.90
N GLU A 297 1.54 22.97 -8.11
CA GLU A 297 1.22 23.71 -9.33
C GLU A 297 1.85 23.05 -10.57
N ALA A 298 3.13 22.68 -10.49
CA ALA A 298 3.83 22.05 -11.61
C ALA A 298 3.30 20.64 -11.94
N ALA A 299 2.91 19.87 -10.93
CA ALA A 299 2.36 18.52 -11.12
C ALA A 299 0.88 18.50 -11.52
N GLY A 300 0.15 19.61 -11.34
CA GLY A 300 -1.30 19.68 -11.58
C GLY A 300 -2.16 18.93 -10.53
N ILE A 301 -1.52 18.34 -9.51
CA ILE A 301 -2.14 17.51 -8.48
C ILE A 301 -1.52 17.84 -7.11
N GLU A 302 -2.23 17.51 -6.03
CA GLU A 302 -1.72 17.72 -4.67
C GLU A 302 -0.84 16.52 -4.26
N LEU A 303 0.48 16.67 -4.40
CA LEU A 303 1.49 15.68 -4.00
C LEU A 303 2.40 16.15 -2.87
N ALA A 304 2.44 17.46 -2.61
CA ALA A 304 3.23 18.10 -1.58
C ALA A 304 2.34 18.70 -0.49
N THR A 305 2.68 18.46 0.77
CA THR A 305 2.00 19.08 1.93
C THR A 305 2.99 19.85 2.79
N PHE A 306 2.60 21.04 3.24
CA PHE A 306 3.35 21.82 4.21
C PHE A 306 2.78 21.60 5.62
N PHE A 307 3.65 21.29 6.57
CA PHE A 307 3.29 21.11 7.97
C PHE A 307 4.00 22.15 8.83
N TYR A 308 3.20 22.87 9.61
CA TYR A 308 3.71 23.81 10.60
C TYR A 308 3.78 23.14 11.99
N CYS A 309 4.97 23.14 12.60
CA CYS A 309 5.21 22.51 13.90
C CYS A 309 5.42 23.55 15.00
N ASP A 310 4.33 23.91 15.69
CA ASP A 310 4.35 24.85 16.81
C ASP A 310 4.81 24.17 18.12
N LYS A 311 6.13 24.16 18.37
CA LYS A 311 6.79 23.86 19.67
C LYS A 311 6.38 22.56 20.40
N LEU A 312 5.57 21.73 19.77
CA LEU A 312 4.97 20.50 20.28
C LEU A 312 5.40 19.37 19.34
N ALA A 313 6.02 18.35 19.92
CA ALA A 313 6.47 17.17 19.18
C ALA A 313 5.32 16.49 18.39
N HIS A 314 4.08 16.60 18.87
CA HIS A 314 2.89 16.05 18.23
C HIS A 314 2.65 16.51 16.78
N SER A 315 2.98 17.77 16.45
CA SER A 315 2.77 18.30 15.08
C SER A 315 3.69 17.64 14.06
N VAL A 316 4.93 17.36 14.48
CA VAL A 316 5.93 16.65 13.68
C VAL A 316 5.47 15.21 13.48
N GLY A 317 4.96 14.62 14.55
CA GLY A 317 4.33 13.32 14.52
C GLY A 317 3.21 13.20 13.50
N THR A 318 2.30 14.17 13.49
CA THR A 318 1.21 14.24 12.51
C THR A 318 1.73 14.29 11.06
N ALA A 319 2.79 15.05 10.80
CA ALA A 319 3.43 15.12 9.48
C ALA A 319 4.04 13.77 9.08
N VAL A 320 4.70 13.09 10.02
CA VAL A 320 5.31 11.78 9.84
C VAL A 320 4.24 10.70 9.58
N THR A 321 3.16 10.67 10.36
CA THR A 321 2.03 9.74 10.16
C THR A 321 1.34 9.97 8.82
N SER A 322 1.15 11.24 8.43
CA SER A 322 0.58 11.60 7.13
C SER A 322 1.46 11.12 5.98
N LEU A 323 2.79 11.25 6.11
CA LEU A 323 3.75 10.75 5.13
C LEU A 323 3.64 9.23 5.01
N ALA A 324 3.78 8.50 6.12
CA ALA A 324 3.72 7.04 6.13
C ALA A 324 2.41 6.51 5.51
N SER A 325 1.28 7.12 5.86
CA SER A 325 -0.03 6.78 5.29
C SER A 325 -0.07 7.02 3.78
N SER A 326 0.46 8.15 3.31
CA SER A 326 0.49 8.48 1.88
C SER A 326 1.41 7.54 1.10
N THR A 327 2.57 7.18 1.66
CA THR A 327 3.49 6.19 1.08
C THR A 327 2.81 4.83 0.95
N MET A 328 2.07 4.39 1.96
CA MET A 328 1.31 3.13 1.94
C MET A 328 0.19 3.16 0.90
N LEU A 329 -0.53 4.28 0.77
CA LEU A 329 -1.54 4.44 -0.28
C LEU A 329 -0.92 4.42 -1.68
N THR A 330 0.20 5.13 -1.90
CA THR A 330 0.92 5.10 -3.17
C THR A 330 1.41 3.71 -3.50
N LYS A 331 1.99 2.99 -2.54
CA LYS A 331 2.41 1.59 -2.70
C LYS A 331 1.25 0.68 -3.06
N THR A 332 0.12 0.82 -2.38
CA THR A 332 -1.10 0.07 -2.70
C THR A 332 -1.58 0.39 -4.12
N ALA A 333 -1.61 1.68 -4.49
CA ALA A 333 -1.98 2.15 -5.82
C ALA A 333 -1.05 1.61 -6.92
N LEU A 334 0.27 1.60 -6.68
CA LEU A 334 1.27 1.02 -7.58
C LEU A 334 1.13 -0.51 -7.65
N MET A 335 0.69 -1.17 -6.57
CA MET A 335 0.35 -2.60 -6.53
C MET A 335 -1.02 -2.94 -7.17
N THR A 336 -1.92 -1.97 -7.33
CA THR A 336 -3.23 -2.17 -7.99
C THR A 336 -3.32 -1.56 -9.40
N GLY A 337 -2.30 -0.85 -9.88
CA GLY A 337 -2.20 -0.40 -11.27
C GLY A 337 -2.76 1.01 -11.55
N GLY A 338 -2.81 1.90 -10.56
CA GLY A 338 -3.16 3.31 -10.81
C GLY A 338 -3.17 4.18 -9.57
N ARG A 339 -2.72 5.43 -9.71
CA ARG A 339 -2.80 6.45 -8.67
C ARG A 339 -4.24 6.93 -8.51
N LEU A 340 -4.83 6.63 -7.35
CA LEU A 340 -6.02 7.32 -6.88
C LEU A 340 -5.58 8.62 -6.20
N THR A 341 -5.80 9.76 -6.84
CA THR A 341 -5.68 11.07 -6.18
C THR A 341 -7.07 11.51 -5.71
N LYS A 342 -7.14 12.24 -4.59
CA LYS A 342 -8.42 12.79 -4.07
C LYS A 342 -9.17 13.68 -5.09
N LYS A 343 -8.51 14.15 -6.16
CA LYS A 343 -9.08 15.03 -7.19
C LYS A 343 -9.80 14.31 -8.34
N ASN A 344 -9.43 13.05 -8.63
CA ASN A 344 -10.03 12.27 -9.73
C ASN A 344 -11.07 11.26 -9.24
N MET A 345 -11.40 11.29 -7.94
CA MET A 345 -12.42 10.44 -7.34
C MET A 345 -13.72 11.20 -7.13
N ARG A 346 -14.83 10.50 -7.34
CA ARG A 346 -16.15 10.97 -6.97
C ARG A 346 -16.25 11.16 -5.45
N THR A 347 -16.55 12.39 -5.03
CA THR A 347 -16.71 12.79 -3.62
C THR A 347 -18.18 12.86 -3.20
N ASP A 348 -19.09 12.74 -4.16
CA ASP A 348 -20.55 12.73 -4.00
C ASP A 348 -21.09 11.39 -3.48
N ILE A 349 -20.25 10.37 -3.37
CA ILE A 349 -20.66 9.02 -2.98
C ILE A 349 -20.50 8.80 -1.47
N ILE A 350 -21.59 8.44 -0.80
CA ILE A 350 -21.65 8.26 0.66
C ILE A 350 -21.69 6.75 0.98
N SER A 351 -21.02 6.33 2.06
CA SER A 351 -21.01 4.93 2.53
C SER A 351 -22.25 4.59 3.34
N GLU A 352 -22.76 3.35 3.21
CA GLU A 352 -23.82 2.80 4.07
C GLU A 352 -23.50 2.90 5.57
N ALA A 353 -22.22 2.97 5.95
CA ALA A 353 -21.82 3.15 7.35
C ALA A 353 -22.15 4.55 7.91
N ASN A 354 -22.34 5.54 7.04
CA ASN A 354 -22.47 6.96 7.39
C ASN A 354 -23.85 7.54 7.10
N THR A 355 -24.81 6.75 6.60
CA THR A 355 -26.16 7.21 6.24
C THR A 355 -27.18 6.10 6.40
N ASP A 356 -28.46 6.44 6.28
CA ASP A 356 -29.55 5.48 6.33
C ASP A 356 -29.58 4.63 5.04
N ALA A 357 -29.23 3.35 5.17
CA ALA A 357 -29.23 2.38 4.09
C ALA A 357 -30.63 2.04 3.54
N SER A 358 -31.71 2.64 4.06
CA SER A 358 -33.08 2.43 3.57
C SER A 358 -33.49 3.34 2.41
N GLN A 359 -32.62 4.26 1.96
CA GLN A 359 -32.93 5.19 0.88
C GLN A 359 -32.56 4.65 -0.51
N TRP A 360 -33.51 4.70 -1.44
CA TRP A 360 -33.39 4.17 -2.80
C TRP A 360 -33.78 5.21 -3.84
N ASP A 361 -33.01 5.27 -4.93
CA ASP A 361 -33.37 5.99 -6.17
C ASP A 361 -33.81 4.97 -7.23
N PHE A 362 -34.73 5.38 -8.10
CA PHE A 362 -35.36 4.51 -9.08
C PHE A 362 -35.09 5.04 -10.49
N PHE A 363 -34.50 4.19 -11.33
CA PHE A 363 -34.13 4.54 -12.69
C PHE A 363 -34.81 3.60 -13.68
N LEU A 364 -35.24 4.15 -14.83
CA LEU A 364 -35.81 3.35 -15.90
C LEU A 364 -34.68 2.62 -16.64
N ILE A 365 -34.84 1.31 -16.86
CA ILE A 365 -33.90 0.52 -17.65
C ILE A 365 -34.19 0.76 -19.12
N ILE A 366 -33.29 1.47 -19.81
CA ILE A 366 -33.41 1.81 -21.24
C ILE A 366 -32.58 0.89 -22.13
N GLY A 367 -31.62 0.16 -21.56
CA GLY A 367 -30.84 -0.86 -22.27
C GLY A 367 -30.32 -1.94 -21.34
N HIS A 368 -30.21 -3.16 -21.87
CA HIS A 368 -29.63 -4.31 -21.17
C HIS A 368 -28.69 -5.04 -22.12
N TYR A 369 -27.43 -5.15 -21.69
CA TYR A 369 -26.34 -5.67 -22.51
C TYR A 369 -25.55 -6.73 -21.78
N ALA A 370 -24.97 -7.64 -22.55
CA ALA A 370 -24.04 -8.63 -22.06
C ALA A 370 -22.85 -8.70 -23.01
N TYR A 371 -21.65 -8.88 -22.45
CA TYR A 371 -20.42 -8.92 -23.23
C TYR A 371 -20.33 -10.22 -24.01
N HIS A 372 -20.12 -10.16 -25.33
CA HIS A 372 -19.96 -11.33 -26.18
C HIS A 372 -18.49 -11.53 -26.56
N PRO A 373 -17.81 -12.61 -26.11
CA PRO A 373 -16.39 -12.82 -26.35
C PRO A 373 -15.99 -12.85 -27.83
N GLU A 374 -16.86 -13.32 -28.72
CA GLU A 374 -16.51 -13.52 -30.15
C GLU A 374 -16.48 -12.22 -30.94
N THR A 375 -17.36 -11.29 -30.59
CA THR A 375 -17.40 -9.96 -31.19
C THR A 375 -16.57 -8.97 -30.39
N GLU A 376 -16.03 -9.42 -29.24
CA GLU A 376 -15.35 -8.60 -28.24
C GLU A 376 -16.14 -7.32 -27.93
N ASP A 377 -17.47 -7.40 -27.82
CA ASP A 377 -18.32 -6.21 -27.63
C ASP A 377 -19.64 -6.55 -26.92
N PHE A 378 -20.37 -5.52 -26.49
CA PHE A 378 -21.68 -5.66 -25.88
C PHE A 378 -22.76 -5.97 -26.90
N VAL A 379 -23.57 -6.99 -26.61
CA VAL A 379 -24.77 -7.33 -27.39
C VAL A 379 -26.02 -7.17 -26.52
N PRO A 380 -27.18 -6.79 -27.11
CA PRO A 380 -28.43 -6.71 -26.36
C PRO A 380 -28.78 -8.05 -25.71
N PHE A 381 -29.20 -8.00 -24.45
CA PHE A 381 -29.58 -9.17 -23.66
C PHE A 381 -31.06 -9.08 -23.26
N GLY A 382 -31.84 -10.10 -23.61
CA GLY A 382 -33.29 -10.12 -23.44
C GLY A 382 -33.79 -10.88 -22.21
N GLY A 383 -32.92 -11.14 -21.22
CA GLY A 383 -33.25 -11.88 -20.01
C GLY A 383 -33.18 -11.03 -18.75
N LEU A 384 -33.41 -11.64 -17.59
CA LEU A 384 -33.19 -10.97 -16.30
C LEU A 384 -31.69 -10.84 -15.99
N PRO A 385 -31.25 -9.77 -15.29
CA PRO A 385 -29.90 -9.67 -14.76
C PRO A 385 -29.49 -10.93 -13.98
N PRO A 386 -28.25 -11.43 -14.15
CA PRO A 386 -27.80 -12.62 -13.44
C PRO A 386 -27.88 -12.45 -11.93
N GLY A 387 -28.44 -13.45 -11.24
CA GLY A 387 -28.68 -13.42 -9.80
C GLY A 387 -30.06 -12.92 -9.37
N ALA A 388 -30.87 -12.37 -10.29
CA ALA A 388 -32.23 -11.93 -9.95
C ALA A 388 -33.15 -13.11 -9.65
N PHE A 389 -32.93 -14.23 -10.34
CA PHE A 389 -33.61 -15.50 -10.07
C PHE A 389 -32.98 -16.20 -8.86
N THR A 390 -33.84 -16.68 -7.98
CA THR A 390 -33.54 -17.56 -6.86
C THR A 390 -34.56 -18.71 -6.85
N GLU A 391 -34.26 -19.83 -6.20
CA GLU A 391 -35.26 -20.93 -6.09
C GLU A 391 -36.56 -20.46 -5.41
N GLU A 392 -36.47 -19.47 -4.53
CA GLU A 392 -37.61 -18.88 -3.83
C GLU A 392 -38.57 -18.13 -4.77
N ASN A 393 -38.06 -17.53 -5.86
CA ASN A 393 -38.86 -16.74 -6.81
C ASN A 393 -39.09 -17.46 -8.15
N ARG A 394 -38.87 -18.77 -8.20
CA ARG A 394 -38.88 -19.57 -9.42
C ARG A 394 -40.19 -19.48 -10.21
N GLU A 395 -41.34 -19.59 -9.54
CA GLU A 395 -42.66 -19.55 -10.19
C GLU A 395 -42.95 -18.17 -10.81
N GLU A 396 -42.55 -17.11 -10.10
CA GLU A 396 -42.69 -15.73 -10.55
C GLU A 396 -41.84 -15.48 -11.80
N VAL A 397 -40.56 -15.86 -11.77
CA VAL A 397 -39.65 -15.69 -12.92
C VAL A 397 -40.10 -16.51 -14.12
N GLN A 398 -40.56 -17.75 -13.92
CA GLN A 398 -41.10 -18.57 -15.02
C GLN A 398 -42.30 -17.90 -15.68
N THR A 399 -43.13 -17.20 -14.91
CA THR A 399 -44.26 -16.43 -15.43
C THR A 399 -43.76 -15.21 -16.23
N MET A 400 -42.79 -14.46 -15.70
CA MET A 400 -42.18 -13.31 -16.40
C MET A 400 -41.55 -13.71 -17.74
N ILE A 401 -40.81 -14.83 -17.78
CA ILE A 401 -40.17 -15.36 -19.00
C ILE A 401 -41.24 -15.74 -20.03
N LYS A 402 -42.32 -16.44 -19.62
CA LYS A 402 -43.41 -16.82 -20.52
C LYS A 402 -44.14 -15.60 -21.10
N CYS A 403 -44.33 -14.56 -20.30
CA CYS A 403 -45.02 -13.35 -20.70
C CYS A 403 -44.10 -12.31 -21.35
N ASN A 404 -42.78 -12.56 -21.39
CA ASN A 404 -41.74 -11.61 -21.80
C ASN A 404 -41.91 -10.21 -21.15
N ALA A 405 -42.22 -10.22 -19.85
CA ALA A 405 -42.53 -9.02 -19.08
C ALA A 405 -41.61 -8.96 -17.85
N TYR A 406 -40.52 -8.21 -17.98
CA TYR A 406 -39.54 -8.01 -16.91
C TYR A 406 -39.76 -6.65 -16.22
N PRO A 407 -39.38 -6.51 -14.94
CA PRO A 407 -39.51 -5.25 -14.23
C PRO A 407 -38.72 -4.12 -14.93
N PRO A 408 -39.33 -2.98 -15.29
CA PRO A 408 -38.69 -1.96 -16.09
C PRO A 408 -37.80 -0.99 -15.29
N TRP A 409 -37.81 -1.05 -13.96
CA TRP A 409 -37.04 -0.15 -13.10
C TRP A 409 -35.93 -0.88 -12.37
N LEU A 410 -34.79 -0.21 -12.21
CA LEU A 410 -33.74 -0.58 -11.27
C LEU A 410 -33.79 0.39 -10.08
N ALA A 411 -34.03 -0.14 -8.89
CA ALA A 411 -33.83 0.59 -7.64
C ALA A 411 -32.38 0.46 -7.22
N LEU A 412 -31.70 1.59 -7.03
CA LEU A 412 -30.32 1.68 -6.58
C LEU A 412 -30.28 2.31 -5.19
N ASN A 413 -29.51 1.73 -4.27
CA ASN A 413 -29.32 2.36 -2.97
C ASN A 413 -28.54 3.68 -3.13
N LYS A 414 -28.90 4.70 -2.35
CA LYS A 414 -28.17 5.97 -2.35
C LYS A 414 -26.75 5.85 -1.81
N ALA A 415 -26.54 4.89 -0.92
CA ALA A 415 -25.27 4.65 -0.26
C ALA A 415 -24.59 3.41 -0.84
N HIS A 416 -23.26 3.45 -0.93
CA HIS A 416 -22.49 2.31 -1.43
C HIS A 416 -22.24 1.29 -0.31
N CYS A 417 -22.27 0.01 -0.69
CA CYS A 417 -21.98 -1.12 0.20
C CYS A 417 -20.52 -1.59 0.10
N GLY A 418 -19.75 -1.13 -0.88
CA GLY A 418 -18.32 -1.43 -0.99
C GLY A 418 -17.59 -0.59 -2.05
N THR A 419 -16.27 -0.48 -1.90
CA THR A 419 -15.40 0.24 -2.85
C THR A 419 -14.22 -0.63 -3.23
N GLY A 420 -13.92 -0.71 -4.52
CA GLY A 420 -12.69 -1.27 -5.07
C GLY A 420 -11.73 -0.17 -5.53
N ALA A 421 -10.67 -0.56 -6.24
CA ALA A 421 -9.66 0.39 -6.74
C ALA A 421 -10.22 1.37 -7.79
N GLU A 422 -11.10 0.91 -8.69
CA GLU A 422 -11.64 1.76 -9.77
C GLU A 422 -13.17 1.84 -9.76
N ARG A 423 -13.85 1.06 -8.91
CA ARG A 423 -15.30 0.91 -8.92
C ARG A 423 -15.91 0.98 -7.53
N VAL A 424 -17.14 1.44 -7.48
CA VAL A 424 -17.98 1.46 -6.29
C VAL A 424 -19.16 0.52 -6.50
N ALA A 425 -19.61 -0.14 -5.43
CA ALA A 425 -20.69 -1.11 -5.42
C ALA A 425 -21.88 -0.61 -4.59
N PHE A 426 -23.07 -0.68 -5.16
CA PHE A 426 -24.34 -0.31 -4.55
C PHE A 426 -25.26 -1.53 -4.50
N ARG A 427 -26.06 -1.66 -3.44
CA ARG A 427 -27.18 -2.60 -3.46
C ARG A 427 -28.20 -2.15 -4.50
N CYS A 428 -28.75 -3.09 -5.25
CA CYS A 428 -29.81 -2.81 -6.20
C CYS A 428 -30.88 -3.90 -6.20
N GLN A 429 -32.08 -3.55 -6.67
CA GLN A 429 -33.19 -4.48 -6.83
C GLN A 429 -34.08 -4.05 -8.00
N LEU A 430 -34.70 -5.02 -8.66
CA LEU A 430 -35.62 -4.75 -9.76
C LEU A 430 -36.99 -4.32 -9.22
N ALA A 431 -37.71 -3.48 -9.97
CA ALA A 431 -39.01 -2.97 -9.54
C ALA A 431 -39.99 -2.73 -10.70
N ASP A 432 -41.28 -2.89 -10.43
CA ASP A 432 -42.36 -2.58 -11.39
C ASP A 432 -42.76 -1.10 -11.39
N GLY A 433 -42.13 -0.30 -10.55
CA GLY A 433 -42.36 1.13 -10.50
C GLY A 433 -41.43 1.84 -9.52
N PRO A 434 -41.49 3.17 -9.48
CA PRO A 434 -40.54 4.00 -8.73
C PRO A 434 -40.89 4.08 -7.22
N THR A 435 -41.06 2.94 -6.57
CA THR A 435 -41.35 2.85 -5.13
C THR A 435 -40.88 1.52 -4.55
N SER A 436 -40.43 1.53 -3.29
CA SER A 436 -39.94 0.34 -2.59
C SER A 436 -41.02 -0.72 -2.35
N MET A 437 -42.30 -0.34 -2.38
CA MET A 437 -43.42 -1.29 -2.32
C MET A 437 -43.57 -2.15 -3.59
N LYS A 438 -42.86 -1.80 -4.67
CA LYS A 438 -42.90 -2.49 -5.96
C LYS A 438 -41.60 -3.24 -6.26
N PHE A 439 -40.76 -3.49 -5.26
CA PHE A 439 -39.60 -4.36 -5.41
C PHE A 439 -40.01 -5.77 -5.84
N ARG A 440 -39.24 -6.35 -6.75
CA ARG A 440 -39.42 -7.70 -7.30
C ARG A 440 -38.07 -8.41 -7.28
N LEU A 441 -38.12 -9.74 -7.25
CA LEU A 441 -36.96 -10.63 -7.43
C LEU A 441 -35.86 -10.47 -6.36
N GLY A 442 -34.76 -11.20 -6.53
CA GLY A 442 -33.64 -11.24 -5.58
C GLY A 442 -32.84 -9.95 -5.51
N HIS A 443 -32.07 -9.80 -4.43
CA HIS A 443 -31.15 -8.69 -4.25
C HIS A 443 -29.90 -8.82 -5.14
N LEU A 444 -29.47 -7.69 -5.69
CA LEU A 444 -28.38 -7.60 -6.64
C LEU A 444 -27.37 -6.53 -6.18
N VAL A 445 -26.22 -6.52 -6.82
CA VAL A 445 -25.21 -5.48 -6.66
C VAL A 445 -24.98 -4.82 -8.02
N ALA A 446 -25.03 -3.49 -8.03
CA ALA A 446 -24.68 -2.65 -9.16
C ALA A 446 -23.32 -2.00 -8.91
N LYS A 447 -22.44 -2.01 -9.92
CA LYS A 447 -21.10 -1.44 -9.87
C LYS A 447 -20.93 -0.37 -10.94
N GLU A 448 -20.24 0.70 -10.60
CA GLU A 448 -19.92 1.81 -11.50
C GLU A 448 -18.54 2.41 -11.19
N THR A 449 -18.07 3.32 -12.05
CA THR A 449 -16.76 3.96 -11.90
C THR A 449 -16.69 4.87 -10.66
N LEU A 450 -15.56 4.81 -9.94
CA LEU A 450 -15.19 5.77 -8.90
C LEU A 450 -14.53 7.03 -9.45
N ARG A 451 -14.16 7.02 -10.74
CA ARG A 451 -13.36 8.05 -11.38
C ARG A 451 -14.22 9.08 -12.08
N THR A 452 -13.97 10.36 -11.82
CA THR A 452 -14.68 11.47 -12.46
C THR A 452 -14.36 11.61 -13.94
N ASP A 453 -13.15 11.26 -14.36
CA ASP A 453 -12.68 11.36 -15.76
C ASP A 453 -13.16 10.23 -16.68
N ARG A 454 -13.83 9.20 -16.13
CA ARG A 454 -14.31 8.03 -16.90
C ARG A 454 -15.83 7.87 -16.85
N ILE A 455 -16.55 8.88 -16.36
CA ILE A 455 -18.02 8.83 -16.20
C ILE A 455 -18.73 8.68 -17.56
N ASP A 456 -18.19 9.31 -18.60
CA ASP A 456 -18.78 9.34 -19.94
C ASP A 456 -18.58 8.04 -20.73
N GLU A 457 -17.79 7.09 -20.22
CA GLU A 457 -17.57 5.79 -20.86
C GLU A 457 -18.81 4.86 -20.74
N LEU A 458 -19.75 5.15 -19.83
CA LEU A 458 -21.00 4.42 -19.63
C LEU A 458 -20.81 2.89 -19.61
N ILE A 459 -21.37 2.17 -20.58
CA ILE A 459 -21.25 0.71 -20.69
C ILE A 459 -19.84 0.27 -21.09
N SER A 460 -19.12 1.06 -21.89
CA SER A 460 -17.80 0.70 -22.42
C SER A 460 -16.74 0.57 -21.32
N PHE A 461 -16.89 1.32 -20.23
CA PHE A 461 -16.09 1.19 -19.01
C PHE A 461 -16.09 -0.23 -18.45
N HIS A 462 -17.22 -0.94 -18.57
CA HIS A 462 -17.44 -2.26 -17.98
C HIS A 462 -16.89 -3.41 -18.83
N LYS A 463 -16.43 -3.14 -20.06
CA LYS A 463 -16.05 -4.14 -21.06
C LYS A 463 -15.00 -5.12 -20.56
N SER A 464 -13.86 -4.62 -20.10
CA SER A 464 -12.75 -5.46 -19.63
C SER A 464 -13.12 -6.28 -18.40
N PHE A 465 -13.97 -5.74 -17.52
CA PHE A 465 -14.44 -6.46 -16.32
C PHE A 465 -15.37 -7.62 -16.68
N CYS A 466 -16.30 -7.41 -17.62
CA CYS A 466 -17.17 -8.48 -18.11
C CYS A 466 -16.37 -9.57 -18.83
N GLU A 467 -15.37 -9.17 -19.61
CA GLU A 467 -14.47 -10.09 -20.31
C GLU A 467 -13.68 -10.97 -19.33
N THR A 468 -13.00 -10.37 -18.35
CA THR A 468 -12.20 -11.13 -17.37
C THR A 468 -13.05 -12.04 -16.52
N GLN A 469 -14.22 -11.58 -16.08
CA GLN A 469 -15.15 -12.36 -15.26
C GLN A 469 -15.73 -13.56 -16.05
N SER A 470 -16.08 -13.36 -17.32
CA SER A 470 -16.54 -14.44 -18.22
C SER A 470 -15.45 -15.48 -18.48
N LEU A 471 -14.21 -15.05 -18.75
CA LEU A 471 -13.09 -15.95 -18.98
C LEU A 471 -12.72 -16.74 -17.72
N ALA A 472 -12.70 -16.09 -16.57
CA ALA A 472 -12.45 -16.74 -15.28
C ALA A 472 -13.53 -17.80 -14.97
N ALA A 473 -14.80 -17.51 -15.25
CA ALA A 473 -15.90 -18.47 -15.12
C ALA A 473 -15.70 -19.72 -16.00
N HIS A 474 -15.29 -19.52 -17.26
CA HIS A 474 -14.97 -20.62 -18.16
C HIS A 474 -13.84 -21.51 -17.60
N LEU A 475 -12.76 -20.91 -17.12
CA LEU A 475 -11.62 -21.64 -16.56
C LEU A 475 -11.97 -22.36 -15.25
N ALA A 476 -12.80 -21.75 -14.41
CA ALA A 476 -13.32 -22.39 -13.20
C ALA A 476 -14.16 -23.63 -13.52
N ASN A 477 -14.98 -23.58 -14.58
CA ASN A 477 -15.71 -24.75 -15.06
C ASN A 477 -14.79 -25.89 -15.53
N GLN A 478 -13.67 -25.56 -16.18
CA GLN A 478 -12.66 -26.56 -16.55
C GLN A 478 -11.94 -27.13 -15.32
N PHE A 479 -11.57 -26.27 -14.37
CA PHE A 479 -10.95 -26.69 -13.11
C PHE A 479 -11.86 -27.65 -12.32
N ASN A 480 -13.13 -27.30 -12.14
CA ASN A 480 -14.13 -28.13 -11.46
C ASN A 480 -14.30 -29.51 -12.12
N LYS A 481 -14.21 -29.60 -13.46
CA LYS A 481 -14.22 -30.89 -14.17
C LYS A 481 -13.00 -31.74 -13.81
N ARG A 482 -11.83 -31.12 -13.59
CA ARG A 482 -10.57 -31.81 -13.26
C ARG A 482 -10.45 -32.20 -11.79
N LEU A 483 -11.10 -31.48 -10.87
CA LEU A 483 -11.20 -31.89 -9.47
C LEU A 483 -11.80 -33.29 -9.30
N ARG A 484 -12.65 -33.74 -10.24
CA ARG A 484 -13.22 -35.10 -10.26
C ARG A 484 -12.18 -36.22 -10.32
N GLY A 485 -10.94 -35.91 -10.74
CA GLY A 485 -9.83 -36.85 -10.78
C GLY A 485 -9.03 -36.94 -9.48
N LEU A 486 -9.38 -36.19 -8.43
CA LEU A 486 -8.69 -36.28 -7.14
C LEU A 486 -8.98 -37.65 -6.47
N PRO A 487 -7.98 -38.30 -5.85
CA PRO A 487 -8.17 -39.58 -5.15
C PRO A 487 -9.28 -39.56 -4.09
N ASN A 488 -9.45 -38.41 -3.41
CA ASN A 488 -10.46 -38.19 -2.37
C ASN A 488 -11.62 -37.31 -2.85
N TYR A 489 -11.92 -37.29 -4.16
CA TYR A 489 -13.02 -36.50 -4.68
C TYR A 489 -14.38 -37.00 -4.16
N SER A 490 -15.18 -36.07 -3.64
CA SER A 490 -16.55 -36.30 -3.24
C SER A 490 -17.45 -35.26 -3.91
N ARG A 491 -18.58 -35.72 -4.46
CA ARG A 491 -19.58 -34.84 -5.06
C ARG A 491 -20.26 -33.92 -4.04
N GLU A 492 -20.19 -34.27 -2.76
CA GLU A 492 -20.88 -33.56 -1.67
C GLU A 492 -19.94 -32.66 -0.89
N THR A 493 -18.66 -33.01 -0.76
CA THR A 493 -17.73 -32.29 0.14
C THR A 493 -16.58 -31.60 -0.58
N THR A 494 -16.23 -31.98 -1.82
CA THR A 494 -15.14 -31.32 -2.55
C THR A 494 -15.57 -29.94 -3.04
N PRO A 495 -14.91 -28.85 -2.61
CA PRO A 495 -15.30 -27.50 -2.98
C PRO A 495 -15.29 -27.25 -4.48
N ARG A 496 -16.22 -26.40 -4.95
CA ARG A 496 -16.26 -25.92 -6.34
C ARG A 496 -15.90 -24.44 -6.41
N VAL A 497 -15.27 -24.04 -7.50
CA VAL A 497 -15.00 -22.62 -7.80
C VAL A 497 -16.02 -22.13 -8.81
N SER A 498 -16.72 -21.03 -8.50
CA SER A 498 -17.70 -20.40 -9.39
C SER A 498 -17.48 -18.90 -9.41
N PHE A 499 -17.43 -18.30 -10.60
CA PHE A 499 -17.44 -16.85 -10.75
C PHE A 499 -18.87 -16.39 -11.03
N LEU A 500 -19.26 -15.26 -10.42
CA LEU A 500 -20.54 -14.63 -10.70
C LEU A 500 -20.62 -14.25 -12.17
N LYS A 501 -21.78 -14.47 -12.77
CA LYS A 501 -22.11 -13.92 -14.08
C LYS A 501 -22.54 -12.46 -13.91
N CYS A 502 -22.25 -11.62 -14.89
CA CYS A 502 -22.59 -10.20 -14.85
C CYS A 502 -23.15 -9.71 -16.19
N THR A 503 -23.96 -8.66 -16.14
CA THR A 503 -24.49 -7.93 -17.31
C THR A 503 -24.44 -6.43 -17.05
N VAL A 504 -24.58 -5.61 -18.08
CA VAL A 504 -24.57 -4.15 -17.95
C VAL A 504 -25.95 -3.58 -18.27
N LEU A 505 -26.46 -2.72 -17.40
CA LEU A 505 -27.69 -1.96 -17.62
C LEU A 505 -27.36 -0.52 -17.95
N LEU A 506 -28.10 0.04 -18.91
CA LEU A 506 -28.13 1.45 -19.21
C LEU A 506 -29.43 2.03 -18.63
N LEU A 507 -29.29 3.06 -17.81
CA LEU A 507 -30.36 3.66 -17.02
C LEU A 507 -30.60 5.10 -17.47
N ASP A 508 -31.87 5.52 -17.50
CA ASP A 508 -32.25 6.93 -17.67
C ASP A 508 -32.04 7.68 -16.34
N ASP A 509 -31.05 8.57 -16.30
CA ASP A 509 -30.66 9.37 -15.14
C ASP A 509 -30.38 10.82 -15.55
N PRO A 510 -31.37 11.72 -15.43
CA PRO A 510 -31.21 13.13 -15.81
C PRO A 510 -30.14 13.90 -15.03
N GLN A 511 -29.68 13.37 -13.89
CA GLN A 511 -28.62 14.00 -13.09
C GLN A 511 -27.21 13.58 -13.55
N TRP A 512 -27.11 12.50 -14.33
CA TRP A 512 -25.86 11.99 -14.84
C TRP A 512 -25.36 12.81 -16.04
N PRO A 513 -24.05 12.99 -16.24
CA PRO A 513 -23.51 13.58 -17.47
C PRO A 513 -24.02 12.84 -18.71
N GLY A 514 -24.72 13.56 -19.60
CA GLY A 514 -25.35 12.97 -20.79
C GLY A 514 -26.74 12.36 -20.57
N GLY A 515 -27.27 12.35 -19.33
CA GLY A 515 -28.62 11.86 -19.01
C GLY A 515 -28.73 10.33 -18.91
N GLU A 516 -27.63 9.60 -19.08
CA GLU A 516 -27.61 8.14 -19.09
C GLU A 516 -26.57 7.62 -18.12
N ARG A 517 -26.88 6.54 -17.39
CA ARG A 517 -25.98 5.93 -16.40
C ARG A 517 -25.76 4.45 -16.70
N GLY A 518 -24.49 4.05 -16.83
CA GLY A 518 -24.10 2.65 -17.11
C GLY A 518 -23.64 1.90 -15.85
N VAL A 519 -24.34 0.83 -15.48
CA VAL A 519 -24.02 0.02 -14.29
C VAL A 519 -23.84 -1.46 -14.64
N LEU A 520 -22.80 -2.09 -14.10
CA LEU A 520 -22.63 -3.55 -14.14
C LEU A 520 -23.42 -4.17 -13.00
N VAL A 521 -24.26 -5.15 -13.30
CA VAL A 521 -25.13 -5.83 -12.33
C VAL A 521 -24.76 -7.30 -12.20
N GLU A 522 -24.67 -7.77 -10.96
CA GLU A 522 -24.43 -9.17 -10.61
C GLU A 522 -25.17 -9.56 -9.32
N LYS A 523 -25.17 -10.87 -9.00
CA LYS A 523 -25.77 -11.42 -7.78
C LYS A 523 -25.17 -10.78 -6.53
N GLN A 524 -26.01 -10.41 -5.56
CA GLN A 524 -25.51 -10.04 -4.23
C GLN A 524 -25.05 -11.29 -3.45
N LEU A 525 -23.79 -11.29 -3.01
CA LEU A 525 -23.27 -12.33 -2.12
C LEU A 525 -23.67 -12.07 -0.68
N ASP A 526 -23.97 -13.13 0.08
CA ASP A 526 -24.27 -13.05 1.51
C ASP A 526 -22.98 -12.92 2.32
N THR A 527 -22.46 -11.69 2.37
CA THR A 527 -21.23 -11.36 3.09
C THR A 527 -21.41 -11.34 4.61
N VAL A 528 -22.65 -11.22 5.10
CA VAL A 528 -22.96 -11.24 6.54
C VAL A 528 -22.81 -12.65 7.08
N LYS A 529 -23.31 -13.65 6.34
CA LYS A 529 -23.24 -15.05 6.76
C LYS A 529 -21.89 -15.70 6.54
N PHE A 530 -21.31 -15.54 5.35
CA PHE A 530 -20.10 -16.30 4.96
C PHE A 530 -18.80 -15.50 5.09
N GLY A 531 -18.89 -14.18 5.28
CA GLY A 531 -17.72 -13.29 5.29
C GLY A 531 -17.12 -13.09 3.91
N TRP A 532 -16.90 -11.84 3.51
CA TRP A 532 -16.12 -11.54 2.32
C TRP A 532 -14.64 -11.83 2.58
N ARG A 533 -13.98 -12.57 1.68
CA ARG A 533 -12.55 -12.90 1.78
C ARG A 533 -11.85 -12.70 0.44
N LYS A 534 -10.59 -12.28 0.51
CA LYS A 534 -9.66 -12.21 -0.62
C LYS A 534 -8.54 -13.23 -0.41
N TRP A 535 -8.53 -14.30 -1.20
CA TRP A 535 -7.63 -15.45 -1.06
C TRP A 535 -6.31 -15.28 -1.81
N ASN A 536 -6.26 -14.44 -2.85
CA ASN A 536 -5.00 -13.93 -3.38
C ASN A 536 -5.23 -12.56 -4.02
N ASN A 537 -4.15 -11.84 -4.31
CA ASN A 537 -4.23 -10.57 -5.04
C ASN A 537 -3.53 -10.66 -6.40
N ASN A 538 -3.62 -9.60 -7.21
CA ASN A 538 -2.95 -9.51 -8.50
C ASN A 538 -1.44 -9.19 -8.43
N PHE A 539 -0.82 -9.30 -7.24
CA PHE A 539 0.59 -8.98 -6.96
C PHE A 539 1.29 -10.07 -6.09
N GLY A 540 0.75 -11.28 -5.99
CA GLY A 540 1.37 -12.38 -5.23
C GLY A 540 1.07 -12.41 -3.72
N GLY A 541 0.06 -11.67 -3.25
CA GLY A 541 -0.52 -11.84 -1.91
C GLY A 541 -1.35 -13.12 -1.82
N VAL A 542 -1.38 -13.78 -0.66
CA VAL A 542 -2.13 -15.04 -0.40
C VAL A 542 -2.86 -14.93 0.95
N ASP A 543 -4.13 -15.33 0.98
CA ASP A 543 -5.02 -15.40 2.15
C ASP A 543 -5.25 -14.09 2.91
N GLY A 544 -5.36 -12.97 2.19
CA GLY A 544 -5.47 -11.64 2.80
C GLY A 544 -4.21 -11.22 3.56
N GLN A 545 -3.23 -12.11 3.68
CA GLN A 545 -1.92 -11.82 4.19
C GLN A 545 -1.00 -11.38 3.05
N ILE A 546 -0.02 -10.59 3.47
CA ILE A 546 0.98 -9.88 2.70
C ILE A 546 0.48 -8.52 2.16
N MET A 547 0.24 -7.58 3.09
CA MET A 547 0.31 -6.15 2.76
C MET A 547 1.76 -5.74 2.42
N HIS A 548 2.75 -6.45 2.94
CA HIS A 548 4.15 -6.25 2.59
C HIS A 548 4.99 -7.39 3.17
N ARG A 549 5.45 -8.38 2.39
CA ARG A 549 6.28 -9.48 2.95
C ARG A 549 7.74 -9.03 3.00
N PRO A 550 8.46 -9.34 4.10
CA PRO A 550 9.89 -9.16 4.11
C PRO A 550 10.53 -9.94 2.97
N MET A 551 11.59 -9.39 2.40
CA MET A 551 12.49 -10.10 1.51
C MET A 551 13.14 -11.26 2.25
N ASP A 552 13.17 -12.44 1.63
CA ASP A 552 13.99 -13.56 2.10
C ASP A 552 15.45 -13.28 1.71
N VAL A 553 16.16 -12.63 2.65
CA VAL A 553 17.53 -12.19 2.45
C VAL A 553 18.46 -13.36 2.12
N THR A 554 18.26 -14.50 2.78
CA THR A 554 19.12 -15.68 2.59
C THR A 554 18.96 -16.24 1.18
N TYR A 555 17.72 -16.36 0.70
CA TYR A 555 17.44 -16.82 -0.66
C TYR A 555 18.01 -15.87 -1.72
N GLU A 556 17.79 -14.56 -1.57
CA GLU A 556 18.23 -13.57 -2.55
C GLU A 556 19.75 -13.43 -2.60
N LEU A 557 20.43 -13.47 -1.44
CA LEU A 557 21.88 -13.53 -1.41
C LEU A 557 22.40 -14.80 -2.08
N ALA A 558 21.75 -15.95 -1.89
CA ALA A 558 22.17 -17.18 -2.57
C ALA A 558 22.07 -17.06 -4.10
N GLN A 559 21.03 -16.41 -4.63
CA GLN A 559 20.91 -16.16 -6.08
C GLN A 559 22.02 -15.25 -6.64
N LEU A 560 22.52 -14.30 -5.84
CA LEU A 560 23.58 -13.37 -6.27
C LEU A 560 24.96 -14.06 -6.42
N HIS A 561 25.14 -15.24 -5.83
CA HIS A 561 26.40 -16.00 -5.84
C HIS A 561 26.44 -17.11 -6.89
N VAL A 562 25.38 -17.28 -7.70
CA VAL A 562 25.40 -18.19 -8.85
C VAL A 562 26.12 -17.48 -10.03
N PRO A 563 27.18 -18.08 -10.63
CA PRO A 563 27.90 -17.45 -11.74
C PRO A 563 26.99 -17.23 -12.96
N PRO A 564 27.27 -16.23 -13.84
CA PRO A 564 26.45 -15.90 -15.01
C PRO A 564 26.37 -16.97 -16.11
N THR A 565 26.79 -18.20 -15.85
CA THR A 565 26.98 -19.25 -16.87
C THR A 565 25.93 -20.36 -16.86
N GLU A 566 24.91 -20.29 -15.99
CA GLU A 566 23.75 -21.20 -16.03
C GLU A 566 22.42 -20.42 -16.08
N MET A 567 22.43 -19.20 -16.66
CA MET A 567 21.23 -18.70 -17.28
C MET A 567 21.06 -19.45 -18.59
N ILE A 568 20.25 -20.50 -18.57
CA ILE A 568 19.71 -21.07 -19.81
C ILE A 568 18.95 -19.92 -20.49
N GLU A 569 19.60 -19.29 -21.46
CA GLU A 569 18.91 -18.61 -22.55
C GLU A 569 18.05 -19.69 -23.21
N GLU A 570 16.75 -19.72 -22.91
CA GLU A 570 15.78 -20.31 -23.84
C GLU A 570 15.83 -19.43 -25.09
N GLU A 571 16.77 -19.76 -25.98
CA GLU A 571 16.84 -19.24 -27.32
C GLU A 571 15.48 -19.43 -27.99
N SER A 572 15.05 -18.37 -28.67
CA SER A 572 13.80 -18.35 -29.39
C SER A 572 13.88 -19.22 -30.63
N GLU A 573 13.27 -20.39 -30.58
CA GLU A 573 12.87 -21.08 -31.81
C GLU A 573 11.61 -20.42 -32.38
N LEU A 574 11.80 -19.94 -33.62
CA LEU A 574 10.77 -19.51 -34.54
C LEU A 574 10.11 -20.76 -35.10
N ASP A 575 8.92 -21.13 -34.61
CA ASP A 575 8.08 -22.10 -35.33
C ASP A 575 6.93 -21.40 -36.05
N SER A 576 7.11 -21.32 -37.36
CA SER A 576 6.06 -21.44 -38.36
C SER A 576 5.36 -22.78 -38.20
N ASP A 577 4.04 -22.77 -38.41
CA ASP A 577 3.19 -23.96 -38.44
C ASP A 577 3.79 -25.08 -39.31
N GLU A 578 4.21 -26.20 -38.71
CA GLU A 578 4.12 -27.60 -39.20
C GLU A 578 4.79 -28.56 -38.19
N ASP A 579 4.23 -29.77 -38.08
CA ASP A 579 4.50 -30.79 -37.05
C ASP A 579 5.94 -31.35 -37.03
N ASP A 580 6.48 -31.68 -35.84
CA ASP A 580 7.13 -32.98 -35.54
C ASP A 580 7.53 -33.07 -34.04
N ASP A 581 7.36 -34.27 -33.47
CA ASP A 581 7.65 -34.63 -32.07
C ASP A 581 9.17 -34.70 -31.79
N GLU A 582 9.62 -34.26 -30.60
CA GLU A 582 10.61 -35.01 -29.80
C GLU A 582 10.62 -34.56 -28.32
N ASP A 583 10.45 -35.54 -27.43
CA ASP A 583 10.46 -35.42 -25.97
C ASP A 583 11.87 -35.13 -25.42
N LEU A 584 12.00 -34.18 -24.49
CA LEU A 584 13.08 -34.19 -23.50
C LEU A 584 12.59 -33.70 -22.12
N PHE A 585 12.47 -34.67 -21.20
CA PHE A 585 12.28 -34.46 -19.77
C PHE A 585 13.63 -34.26 -19.07
N GLU A 586 13.71 -33.31 -18.14
CA GLU A 586 14.68 -33.35 -17.04
C GLU A 586 13.97 -33.59 -15.71
N THR A 587 14.20 -34.79 -15.18
CA THR A 587 13.90 -35.19 -13.81
C THR A 587 14.93 -34.58 -12.86
N SER A 588 14.52 -33.66 -11.98
CA SER A 588 15.32 -33.32 -10.79
C SER A 588 14.83 -34.12 -9.59
N SER A 589 15.44 -35.27 -9.37
CA SER A 589 15.46 -35.98 -8.10
C SER A 589 16.26 -35.15 -7.09
N LYS A 590 15.63 -34.70 -6.01
CA LYS A 590 16.33 -34.27 -4.79
C LYS A 590 15.86 -35.08 -3.59
N SER A 591 16.87 -35.53 -2.88
CA SER A 591 16.93 -36.51 -1.81
C SER A 591 15.99 -36.23 -0.64
N SER A 592 15.35 -37.30 -0.20
CA SER A 592 14.69 -37.45 1.09
C SER A 592 15.70 -37.30 2.24
N ASP A 593 15.53 -36.27 3.07
CA ASP A 593 15.93 -36.36 4.46
C ASP A 593 14.67 -36.31 5.33
N SER A 594 14.55 -37.35 6.14
CA SER A 594 13.37 -37.72 6.91
C SER A 594 13.41 -37.03 8.27
N ILE A 595 12.42 -36.17 8.53
CA ILE A 595 11.96 -35.91 9.89
C ILE A 595 10.51 -36.39 9.91
N MET A 596 10.31 -37.54 10.56
CA MET A 596 9.00 -38.04 10.93
C MET A 596 8.33 -36.98 11.82
N ASP A 597 7.28 -36.36 11.30
CA ASP A 597 6.25 -35.77 12.15
C ASP A 597 4.90 -36.43 11.80
N THR A 598 4.17 -36.71 12.86
CA THR A 598 3.13 -37.72 12.95
C THR A 598 1.86 -37.37 12.16
N CYS A 599 1.27 -38.41 11.55
CA CYS A 599 0.02 -38.38 10.81
C CYS A 599 -1.13 -37.70 11.57
N SER A 600 -1.60 -36.56 11.05
CA SER A 600 -2.98 -36.08 11.19
C SER A 600 -3.61 -36.13 9.81
N GLU A 601 -4.82 -36.68 9.69
CA GLU A 601 -5.56 -36.81 8.42
C GLU A 601 -5.57 -35.49 7.62
N ASP A 602 -4.86 -35.45 6.47
CA ASP A 602 -4.68 -34.27 5.62
C ASP A 602 -6.02 -33.82 4.98
N GLN A 603 -6.78 -32.97 5.68
CA GLN A 603 -7.86 -32.21 5.06
C GLN A 603 -7.28 -30.95 4.41
N PHE A 604 -7.39 -30.84 3.08
CA PHE A 604 -7.01 -29.63 2.34
C PHE A 604 -7.78 -28.42 2.86
N SER A 605 -7.09 -27.30 3.05
CA SER A 605 -7.75 -26.05 3.39
C SER A 605 -8.53 -25.51 2.19
N PRO A 606 -9.60 -24.72 2.40
CA PRO A 606 -10.30 -24.05 1.31
C PRO A 606 -9.38 -23.18 0.42
N SER A 607 -8.33 -22.57 0.98
CA SER A 607 -7.37 -21.77 0.22
C SER A 607 -6.58 -22.60 -0.80
N ASP A 608 -6.26 -23.85 -0.47
CA ASP A 608 -5.47 -24.73 -1.33
C ASP A 608 -6.14 -24.96 -2.69
N TYR A 609 -7.49 -25.05 -2.72
CA TYR A 609 -8.26 -25.15 -3.95
C TYR A 609 -8.15 -23.89 -4.81
N LEU A 610 -8.14 -22.70 -4.20
CA LEU A 610 -8.05 -21.44 -4.90
C LEU A 610 -6.64 -21.13 -5.41
N GLN A 611 -5.60 -21.43 -4.62
CA GLN A 611 -4.22 -21.32 -5.10
C GLN A 611 -3.94 -22.33 -6.23
N ALA A 612 -4.48 -23.54 -6.13
CA ALA A 612 -4.42 -24.54 -7.19
C ALA A 612 -5.20 -24.11 -8.42
N PHE A 613 -6.33 -23.40 -8.28
CA PHE A 613 -7.07 -22.83 -9.40
C PHE A 613 -6.24 -21.81 -10.18
N SER A 614 -5.62 -20.83 -9.50
CA SER A 614 -4.73 -19.85 -10.15
C SER A 614 -3.59 -20.55 -10.91
N HIS A 615 -2.91 -21.51 -10.29
CA HIS A 615 -1.85 -22.30 -10.95
C HIS A 615 -2.39 -23.11 -12.14
N PHE A 616 -3.54 -23.79 -11.98
CA PHE A 616 -4.20 -24.54 -13.04
C PHE A 616 -4.47 -23.68 -14.26
N THR A 617 -4.97 -22.44 -14.09
CA THR A 617 -5.25 -21.55 -15.23
C THR A 617 -4.02 -21.28 -16.08
N TYR A 618 -2.85 -21.13 -15.44
CA TYR A 618 -1.57 -20.96 -16.12
C TYR A 618 -1.16 -22.19 -16.93
N LEU A 619 -1.27 -23.38 -16.36
CA LEU A 619 -0.92 -24.62 -17.07
C LEU A 619 -1.91 -24.95 -18.19
N PHE A 620 -3.21 -24.83 -17.91
CA PHE A 620 -4.30 -25.15 -18.83
C PHE A 620 -4.23 -24.31 -20.12
N THR A 621 -3.85 -23.04 -19.98
CA THR A 621 -3.74 -22.08 -21.08
C THR A 621 -2.37 -22.09 -21.76
N ASN A 622 -1.56 -23.12 -21.51
CA ASN A 622 -0.20 -23.25 -22.03
C ASN A 622 0.70 -22.06 -21.67
N LYS A 623 0.73 -21.72 -20.39
CA LYS A 623 1.55 -20.64 -19.80
C LYS A 623 1.23 -19.25 -20.36
N ARG A 624 0.03 -19.06 -20.94
CA ARG A 624 -0.38 -17.80 -21.58
C ARG A 624 -1.04 -16.82 -20.62
N LEU A 625 -1.84 -17.29 -19.68
CA LEU A 625 -2.55 -16.40 -18.76
C LEU A 625 -2.64 -17.00 -17.36
N LEU A 626 -2.79 -16.13 -16.35
CA LEU A 626 -3.02 -16.53 -14.97
C LEU A 626 -4.18 -15.74 -14.38
N VAL A 627 -5.18 -16.44 -13.83
CA VAL A 627 -6.29 -15.82 -13.10
C VAL A 627 -5.89 -15.65 -11.62
N CYS A 628 -6.04 -14.45 -11.09
CA CYS A 628 -5.74 -14.07 -9.71
C CYS A 628 -6.75 -13.03 -9.21
N ASP A 629 -6.47 -12.39 -8.07
CA ASP A 629 -7.41 -11.53 -7.36
C ASP A 629 -8.68 -12.28 -6.93
N LEU A 630 -8.51 -13.52 -6.47
CA LEU A 630 -9.61 -14.40 -6.08
C LEU A 630 -10.26 -13.87 -4.81
N GLN A 631 -11.47 -13.31 -4.94
CA GLN A 631 -12.22 -12.69 -3.84
C GLN A 631 -13.72 -12.95 -3.96
N GLY A 632 -14.40 -13.02 -2.82
CA GLY A 632 -15.82 -13.38 -2.74
C GLY A 632 -16.18 -14.06 -1.42
N VAL A 633 -17.07 -15.04 -1.47
CA VAL A 633 -17.53 -15.81 -0.29
C VAL A 633 -17.32 -17.31 -0.47
N TYR A 634 -17.10 -18.03 0.63
CA TYR A 634 -17.09 -19.49 0.64
C TYR A 634 -18.41 -19.99 1.22
N ASN A 635 -19.35 -20.33 0.33
CA ASN A 635 -20.70 -20.72 0.69
C ASN A 635 -20.74 -22.22 1.05
N THR A 636 -20.80 -22.49 2.34
CA THR A 636 -20.84 -23.86 2.90
C THR A 636 -22.24 -24.48 2.90
N ASP A 637 -23.30 -23.71 2.59
CA ASP A 637 -24.66 -24.24 2.53
C ASP A 637 -24.95 -24.94 1.19
N MET A 638 -24.21 -24.59 0.14
CA MET A 638 -24.30 -25.28 -1.15
C MET A 638 -23.71 -26.68 -1.05
N VAL A 639 -24.31 -27.63 -1.78
CA VAL A 639 -23.80 -29.01 -1.89
C VAL A 639 -23.36 -29.27 -3.34
N PRO A 640 -22.04 -29.40 -3.61
CA PRO A 640 -20.92 -29.24 -2.67
C PRO A 640 -20.65 -27.77 -2.31
N PRO A 641 -19.89 -27.50 -1.22
CA PRO A 641 -19.49 -26.16 -0.83
C PRO A 641 -18.88 -25.40 -2.01
N THR A 642 -19.26 -24.14 -2.21
CA THR A 642 -18.90 -23.40 -3.43
C THR A 642 -18.26 -22.06 -3.07
N PHE A 643 -17.09 -21.78 -3.66
CA PHE A 643 -16.55 -20.42 -3.71
C PHE A 643 -17.33 -19.63 -4.74
N GLU A 644 -18.07 -18.62 -4.30
CA GLU A 644 -18.73 -17.66 -5.16
C GLU A 644 -17.85 -16.41 -5.26
N LEU A 645 -17.15 -16.27 -6.38
CA LEU A 645 -16.12 -15.27 -6.62
C LEU A 645 -16.59 -14.17 -7.57
N SER A 646 -16.05 -12.97 -7.40
CA SER A 646 -16.30 -11.81 -8.28
C SER A 646 -15.02 -11.01 -8.48
N ASP A 647 -15.01 -10.17 -9.52
CA ASP A 647 -13.92 -9.24 -9.84
C ASP A 647 -12.51 -9.88 -9.93
N PRO A 648 -12.29 -10.90 -10.77
CA PRO A 648 -10.96 -11.47 -10.97
C PRO A 648 -10.05 -10.53 -11.78
N ALA A 649 -8.74 -10.70 -11.60
CA ALA A 649 -7.71 -10.15 -12.48
C ALA A 649 -7.08 -11.26 -13.34
N ILE A 650 -6.68 -10.93 -14.57
CA ILE A 650 -5.98 -11.84 -15.47
C ILE A 650 -4.67 -11.21 -15.90
N HIS A 651 -3.56 -11.93 -15.64
CA HIS A 651 -2.25 -11.57 -16.20
C HIS A 651 -2.04 -12.30 -17.52
N TYR A 652 -1.66 -11.61 -18.59
CA TYR A 652 -1.44 -12.22 -19.92
C TYR A 652 0.00 -12.09 -20.43
N ARG A 653 0.58 -13.21 -20.88
CA ARG A 653 1.89 -13.24 -21.53
C ARG A 653 1.75 -12.93 -23.03
N SER A 654 1.83 -11.64 -23.37
CA SER A 654 1.86 -11.16 -24.76
C SER A 654 3.09 -11.68 -25.52
N LYS A 655 2.96 -11.89 -26.84
CA LYS A 655 4.04 -12.36 -27.73
C LYS A 655 4.93 -11.22 -28.25
N SER A 656 4.57 -9.96 -28.04
CA SER A 656 5.27 -8.83 -28.65
C SER A 656 6.67 -8.63 -28.06
N LYS A 657 7.71 -8.89 -28.87
CA LYS A 657 9.10 -8.44 -28.63
C LYS A 657 9.18 -6.95 -29.01
N GLY A 658 8.90 -6.04 -28.08
CA GLY A 658 8.96 -4.59 -28.31
C GLY A 658 8.35 -3.74 -27.19
N SER A 659 8.61 -2.43 -27.18
CA SER A 659 8.29 -1.44 -26.13
C SER A 659 6.81 -1.18 -25.84
N GLU A 660 5.89 -1.94 -26.45
CA GLU A 660 4.45 -1.90 -26.13
C GLU A 660 4.06 -3.22 -25.46
N LYS A 661 4.20 -3.28 -24.12
CA LYS A 661 3.48 -4.29 -23.32
C LYS A 661 1.99 -3.99 -23.45
N THR A 662 1.29 -4.70 -24.34
CA THR A 662 -0.17 -4.64 -24.42
C THR A 662 -0.77 -5.27 -23.17
N MET A 663 -1.35 -4.43 -22.28
CA MET A 663 -2.20 -4.87 -21.17
C MET A 663 -3.52 -5.36 -21.75
N VAL A 664 -3.65 -6.67 -21.96
CA VAL A 664 -4.74 -7.25 -22.75
C VAL A 664 -6.05 -7.22 -21.97
N TYR A 665 -5.99 -7.48 -20.66
CA TYR A 665 -7.19 -7.59 -19.81
C TYR A 665 -7.36 -6.39 -18.86
N GLY A 666 -7.06 -5.20 -19.35
CA GLY A 666 -7.20 -3.95 -18.59
C GLY A 666 -6.05 -3.69 -17.60
N ARG A 667 -6.23 -2.68 -16.75
CA ARG A 667 -5.14 -2.11 -15.92
C ARG A 667 -4.58 -3.06 -14.85
N THR A 668 -5.38 -4.05 -14.44
CA THR A 668 -4.96 -5.05 -13.45
C THR A 668 -4.06 -6.14 -14.03
N ASP A 669 -3.94 -6.20 -15.37
CA ASP A 669 -3.03 -7.10 -16.10
C ASP A 669 -1.58 -6.57 -16.01
N ARG A 670 -0.75 -7.25 -15.23
CA ARG A 670 0.69 -6.95 -15.06
C ARG A 670 1.56 -7.82 -15.96
N GLY A 671 0.95 -8.53 -16.91
CA GLY A 671 1.59 -9.45 -17.82
C GLY A 671 2.53 -10.43 -17.12
N HIS A 672 3.71 -10.62 -17.69
CA HIS A 672 4.68 -11.59 -17.15
C HIS A 672 5.13 -11.26 -15.71
N SER A 673 5.24 -9.98 -15.34
CA SER A 673 5.66 -9.59 -13.98
C SER A 673 4.64 -10.04 -12.92
N GLY A 674 3.33 -9.89 -13.20
CA GLY A 674 2.27 -10.39 -12.32
C GLY A 674 2.30 -11.90 -12.15
N ILE A 675 2.55 -12.63 -13.24
CA ILE A 675 2.72 -14.09 -13.22
C ILE A 675 3.91 -14.49 -12.34
N THR A 676 5.07 -13.85 -12.50
CA THR A 676 6.25 -14.11 -11.68
C THR A 676 5.98 -13.83 -10.20
N LYS A 677 5.32 -12.71 -9.88
CA LYS A 677 4.97 -12.36 -8.49
C LYS A 677 4.05 -13.38 -7.83
N PHE A 678 3.09 -13.95 -8.57
CA PHE A 678 2.29 -15.07 -8.07
C PHE A 678 3.17 -16.30 -7.78
N PHE A 679 4.01 -16.73 -8.71
CA PHE A 679 4.83 -17.93 -8.53
C PHE A 679 5.93 -17.78 -7.45
N ASN A 680 6.42 -16.57 -7.20
CA ASN A 680 7.35 -16.30 -6.10
C ASN A 680 6.75 -16.61 -4.71
N THR A 681 5.42 -16.60 -4.60
CA THR A 681 4.71 -16.82 -3.33
C THR A 681 3.89 -18.10 -3.31
N HIS A 682 3.62 -18.69 -4.48
CA HIS A 682 2.86 -19.92 -4.63
C HIS A 682 3.68 -21.14 -4.16
N LYS A 683 3.13 -21.90 -3.22
CA LYS A 683 3.61 -23.23 -2.85
C LYS A 683 2.66 -24.27 -3.40
N CYS A 684 3.17 -25.21 -4.21
CA CYS A 684 2.34 -26.26 -4.78
C CYS A 684 1.81 -27.18 -3.68
N THR A 685 0.50 -27.37 -3.66
CA THR A 685 -0.19 -28.36 -2.82
C THR A 685 -0.35 -29.66 -3.59
N ASP A 686 -0.83 -30.73 -2.94
CA ASP A 686 -1.09 -31.99 -3.64
C ASP A 686 -2.20 -31.87 -4.69
N ILE A 687 -3.13 -30.92 -4.51
CA ILE A 687 -4.10 -30.53 -5.54
C ILE A 687 -3.36 -30.02 -6.79
N CYS A 688 -2.35 -29.13 -6.64
CA CYS A 688 -1.55 -28.65 -7.76
C CYS A 688 -0.83 -29.80 -8.49
N LYS A 689 -0.17 -30.70 -7.75
CA LYS A 689 0.60 -31.82 -8.32
C LYS A 689 -0.28 -32.76 -9.14
N ILE A 690 -1.48 -33.06 -8.66
CA ILE A 690 -2.43 -33.94 -9.38
C ILE A 690 -2.97 -33.23 -10.64
N LEU A 691 -3.23 -31.92 -10.56
CA LEU A 691 -3.73 -31.15 -11.70
C LEU A 691 -2.68 -30.87 -12.78
N GLN A 692 -1.38 -30.95 -12.46
CA GLN A 692 -0.27 -30.84 -13.41
C GLN A 692 -0.22 -32.00 -14.43
N LEU A 693 -0.83 -33.15 -14.11
CA LEU A 693 -0.90 -34.34 -14.99
C LEU A 693 -1.93 -34.19 -16.13
N SER A 694 -2.52 -33.02 -16.26
CA SER A 694 -3.71 -32.81 -17.08
C SER A 694 -3.34 -32.17 -18.43
N GLN A 695 -3.87 -32.72 -19.55
CA GLN A 695 -3.53 -32.28 -20.91
C GLN A 695 -3.62 -30.76 -21.09
N LYS A 696 -2.54 -30.14 -21.61
CA LYS A 696 -2.49 -28.76 -22.07
C LYS A 696 -3.43 -28.59 -23.27
N LYS A 697 -4.23 -27.52 -23.32
CA LYS A 697 -5.16 -27.27 -24.44
C LYS A 697 -4.75 -26.05 -25.26
N GLN A 698 -4.29 -26.27 -26.49
CA GLN A 698 -3.91 -25.17 -27.40
C GLN A 698 -5.11 -24.32 -27.88
N LYS A 699 -6.33 -24.90 -27.96
CA LYS A 699 -7.54 -24.24 -28.51
C LYS A 699 -8.57 -23.79 -27.45
N TRP A 700 -8.13 -23.41 -26.25
CA TRP A 700 -9.04 -23.02 -25.15
C TRP A 700 -9.95 -21.83 -25.49
N ARG A 701 -9.47 -20.85 -26.28
CA ARG A 701 -10.28 -19.70 -26.70
C ARG A 701 -11.54 -20.15 -27.44
N LYS A 702 -11.44 -21.03 -28.45
CA LYS A 702 -12.60 -21.48 -29.24
C LYS A 702 -13.67 -22.16 -28.38
N GLU A 703 -13.25 -22.89 -27.34
CA GLU A 703 -14.17 -23.54 -26.40
C GLU A 703 -14.87 -22.53 -25.48
N TRP A 704 -14.17 -21.48 -25.05
CA TRP A 704 -14.77 -20.38 -24.30
C TRP A 704 -15.88 -19.67 -25.08
N HIS A 705 -15.61 -19.29 -26.33
CA HIS A 705 -16.60 -18.66 -27.22
C HIS A 705 -17.86 -19.51 -27.35
N ARG A 706 -17.70 -20.80 -27.71
CA ARG A 706 -18.84 -21.71 -27.88
C ARG A 706 -19.68 -21.86 -26.62
N ASN A 707 -19.03 -22.09 -25.47
CA ASN A 707 -19.74 -22.28 -24.20
C ASN A 707 -20.49 -21.01 -23.79
N PHE A 708 -19.91 -19.83 -24.03
CA PHE A 708 -20.57 -18.56 -23.75
C PHE A 708 -21.84 -18.38 -24.61
N THR A 709 -21.77 -18.70 -25.90
CA THR A 709 -22.93 -18.64 -26.80
C THR A 709 -24.05 -19.60 -26.38
N GLU A 710 -23.70 -20.80 -25.91
CA GLU A 710 -24.65 -21.76 -25.33
C GLU A 710 -25.31 -21.20 -24.07
N ASP A 711 -24.51 -20.61 -23.16
CA ASP A 711 -25.00 -19.97 -21.95
C ASP A 711 -25.97 -18.82 -22.26
N MET A 712 -25.64 -17.95 -23.22
CA MET A 712 -26.52 -16.86 -23.66
C MET A 712 -27.86 -17.35 -24.19
N LYS A 713 -27.87 -18.41 -25.02
CA LYS A 713 -29.11 -19.02 -25.53
C LYS A 713 -30.01 -19.55 -24.40
N ASN A 714 -29.38 -19.98 -23.31
CA ASN A 714 -30.08 -20.45 -22.12
C ASN A 714 -30.37 -19.31 -21.12
N ASN A 715 -30.27 -18.03 -21.52
CA ASN A 715 -30.39 -16.84 -20.66
C ASN A 715 -29.49 -16.91 -19.42
N PHE A 716 -28.24 -17.33 -19.62
CA PHE A 716 -27.30 -17.69 -18.56
C PHE A 716 -27.83 -18.82 -17.67
N GLY A 717 -28.30 -19.91 -18.29
CA GLY A 717 -28.86 -21.09 -17.63
C GLY A 717 -28.15 -21.48 -16.33
N PHE A 718 -28.97 -21.79 -15.32
CA PHE A 718 -28.59 -22.21 -13.97
C PHE A 718 -27.87 -23.56 -13.95
#